data_AF-A0A8B8VWJ2-F1
#
_entry.id   AF-A0A8B8VWJ2-F1
#
_cell.length_a   1.000
_cell.length_b   1.000
_cell.length_c   1.000
_cell.angle_alpha   90.00
_cell.angle_beta   90.00
_cell.angle_gamma   90.00
#
_symmetry.space_group_name_H-M   'P 1'
#
loop_
_entity.id
_entity.type
_entity.pdbx_description
1 polymer ?
#
loop_
_entity_poly.entity_id
_entity_poly.type
_entity_poly.pdbx_seq_one_letter_code
_entity_poly.pdbx_strand_id
1 'polypeptide(L)'
;MDGKRRPGPGPGVPPKRARGSLWDEDEAYRPSQFEEDLALMEEMEAEHRLQEQEEEELQSALEGAADGQLSPTATDARWLRPSPPALDPQTEPLIFQQLEIDHYVGPARPLPGVPPPSQDSVPVIRAFGVTDEGVSVCCHIHGFAPYFYTPAPPGFGPEHLSDLQRELNAAISRDQRGGKELTGLAVLAMELCSRQSMFGYQGHGPSPFLRITLALPRLVAPARRVLEQGIRVAGLGTPSFAPYEANVDFEIRFMVDTDIVGCNWLELPAGKYVLRPEGKATLCQLEADVLWSDVVSHPPEGQWQRIAPLRVLSFDIECAGRKGIFPEPERDPVIQICSLGLRWGEPEPFLRLALTLRPCAPILGAKVQSYEREEDLLQAWSTFVRIMDPDVITGYNIQNFDLPYLISRAQILKVQTFPFLGRVSGLRSGIRDSSFQSRQTGRRDSKVVSMVGRVQMDMLQVLLREYKLRSYTLNAVSFHFLGEQKEDVQHSIITDLQNGNDQTRRRLAVYCLKDAFLPLRLLERLMVLVNAMEMARVTGVPLSYLLSRGQQVKVVSQLLRQAMRQGLLMPVVKTEGGEDYTGATVIEPLKGYYDVPITTLDFSSLYPSIMMAHNLCYTTLLRPGAAQKLGLTEDQFIKTPTGDEFVKTAVRKGLLPQILENLLSARKRAKAELAKETDPLRRQVLDGRQLALKVSANSVYGFTGAQVGKLPCLEISQSVTGFGRQMIEKTKQLVESKYTVENSYSANAKVVYGDTDSVMCRFGVSSVAEAMALGREAADWVSGHFPLPIRLEFEKVYFPYLLISKKRYAGLLFSSRSDAHDRMDCKGLEAVRRDNCPLVANLVTASLRRLLIDRDPAGAVAHAQDVISDLLCNRIDISQLVITKELTRAAADYAGKQAHVELAERMRKRDPGSAPSLGDRVPYVIISAAKGVAAYMKSEDPLFVLEHSLPIDTQYYLEQQLAKPLLRIFEPILGEGRAEAVLLRGDHTRCKTVLTGKVGGLLAFAKRQNCCIGCRTVLSHQGAVCKFCEARGSELYQKEVSHLNALEERFSRLWTQCQRCQGSLHEDVICTSRDCPIFYMRKKVRKDLEDQEQLLRRFGPPGPEAW
;
A
#
# COMPACT_ATOMS: atom_id res chain seq x y z
N MET A 1 -56.53 5.48 45.83
CA MET A 1 -57.95 5.12 45.96
C MET A 1 -58.45 4.69 44.60
N ASP A 2 -59.24 3.62 44.60
CA ASP A 2 -59.80 2.84 43.48
C ASP A 2 -60.48 3.70 42.38
N GLY A 3 -60.71 3.24 41.14
CA GLY A 3 -60.73 1.86 40.67
C GLY A 3 -61.04 1.70 39.17
N LYS A 4 -61.04 0.41 38.79
CA LYS A 4 -61.12 -0.24 37.47
C LYS A 4 -62.44 -0.04 36.70
N ARG A 5 -62.41 -0.13 35.36
CA ARG A 5 -62.83 -1.32 34.56
C ARG A 5 -62.71 -1.12 33.03
N ARG A 6 -62.24 -2.19 32.35
CA ARG A 6 -62.21 -2.54 30.91
C ARG A 6 -63.62 -3.01 30.43
N PRO A 7 -63.95 -3.21 29.12
CA PRO A 7 -63.18 -3.99 28.11
C PRO A 7 -63.20 -3.51 26.63
N GLY A 8 -62.40 -4.19 25.78
CA GLY A 8 -62.06 -3.85 24.37
C GLY A 8 -63.14 -4.12 23.31
N PRO A 9 -62.83 -3.98 22.00
CA PRO A 9 -62.54 -5.17 21.17
C PRO A 9 -61.57 -4.97 19.97
N GLY A 10 -61.11 -6.07 19.38
CA GLY A 10 -60.70 -6.24 17.95
C GLY A 10 -61.42 -7.49 17.40
N PRO A 11 -61.41 -7.86 16.09
CA PRO A 11 -60.36 -7.67 15.06
C PRO A 11 -60.87 -7.27 13.63
N GLY A 12 -59.96 -6.99 12.68
CA GLY A 12 -60.14 -7.35 11.25
C GLY A 12 -60.09 -6.27 10.14
N VAL A 13 -59.16 -6.50 9.19
CA VAL A 13 -59.17 -6.22 7.73
C VAL A 13 -58.77 -4.81 7.20
N PRO A 14 -57.80 -4.72 6.23
CA PRO A 14 -57.25 -3.48 5.67
C PRO A 14 -57.87 -3.09 4.30
N PRO A 15 -57.69 -1.84 3.81
CA PRO A 15 -57.92 -1.56 2.39
C PRO A 15 -56.76 -0.85 1.66
N LYS A 16 -56.35 -1.50 0.58
CA LYS A 16 -56.19 -1.05 -0.83
C LYS A 16 -55.44 0.25 -1.21
N ARG A 17 -54.34 0.01 -1.94
CA ARG A 17 -53.66 0.85 -2.96
C ARG A 17 -54.56 1.16 -4.18
N ALA A 18 -54.33 2.31 -4.85
CA ALA A 18 -54.09 2.43 -6.31
C ALA A 18 -53.77 3.87 -6.79
N ARG A 19 -52.64 4.01 -7.54
CA ARG A 19 -52.31 4.85 -8.75
C ARG A 19 -52.44 6.40 -8.68
N GLY A 20 -51.56 7.26 -9.21
CA GLY A 20 -50.28 7.20 -9.97
C GLY A 20 -49.98 8.55 -10.70
N SER A 21 -48.70 8.90 -10.93
CA SER A 21 -48.08 9.65 -12.10
C SER A 21 -46.65 10.17 -11.71
N LEU A 22 -45.53 9.69 -12.30
CA LEU A 22 -44.84 9.99 -13.60
C LEU A 22 -44.29 11.44 -13.65
N TRP A 23 -42.99 11.79 -13.63
CA TRP A 23 -41.76 11.27 -14.29
C TRP A 23 -40.43 11.62 -13.55
N ASP A 24 -39.39 10.79 -13.77
CA ASP A 24 -37.99 10.71 -13.27
C ASP A 24 -37.01 11.84 -13.77
N GLU A 25 -35.71 11.99 -13.44
CA GLU A 25 -34.58 11.04 -13.26
C GLU A 25 -33.40 11.63 -12.42
N ASP A 26 -32.97 10.95 -11.35
CA ASP A 26 -31.61 10.97 -10.74
C ASP A 26 -31.52 9.97 -9.54
N GLU A 27 -31.67 8.66 -9.77
CA GLU A 27 -31.33 7.63 -8.76
C GLU A 27 -30.70 6.39 -9.42
N ALA A 28 -29.45 6.09 -9.06
CA ALA A 28 -28.85 4.78 -9.28
C ALA A 28 -29.49 3.78 -8.30
N TYR A 29 -30.35 2.91 -8.83
CA TYR A 29 -31.06 1.85 -8.12
C TYR A 29 -30.07 0.96 -7.37
N ARG A 30 -30.18 0.89 -6.04
CA ARG A 30 -29.66 -0.27 -5.29
C ARG A 30 -30.75 -1.34 -5.34
N PRO A 31 -30.47 -2.54 -5.86
CA PRO A 31 -31.45 -3.60 -5.87
C PRO A 31 -31.87 -3.93 -4.43
N SER A 32 -33.16 -4.15 -4.22
CA SER A 32 -33.64 -4.67 -2.94
C SER A 32 -33.01 -6.05 -2.67
N GLN A 33 -32.91 -6.47 -1.41
CA GLN A 33 -32.37 -7.80 -1.07
C GLN A 33 -33.08 -8.93 -1.84
N PHE A 34 -34.35 -8.74 -2.21
CA PHE A 34 -35.11 -9.66 -3.04
C PHE A 34 -34.69 -9.62 -4.53
N GLU A 35 -34.37 -8.44 -5.08
CA GLU A 35 -33.85 -8.32 -6.45
C GLU A 35 -32.38 -8.72 -6.55
N GLU A 36 -31.60 -8.56 -5.48
CA GLU A 36 -30.26 -9.14 -5.37
C GLU A 36 -30.34 -10.66 -5.33
N ASP A 37 -31.26 -11.24 -4.55
CA ASP A 37 -31.49 -12.68 -4.51
C ASP A 37 -32.05 -13.20 -5.84
N LEU A 38 -32.93 -12.44 -6.52
CA LEU A 38 -33.47 -12.80 -7.83
C LEU A 38 -32.40 -12.71 -8.92
N ALA A 39 -31.55 -11.68 -8.90
CA ALA A 39 -30.42 -11.53 -9.81
C ALA A 39 -29.39 -12.65 -9.60
N LEU A 40 -29.12 -13.03 -8.34
CA LEU A 40 -28.29 -14.20 -8.01
C LEU A 40 -28.92 -15.51 -8.50
N MET A 41 -30.24 -15.66 -8.41
CA MET A 41 -30.93 -16.84 -8.95
C MET A 41 -30.94 -16.85 -10.49
N GLU A 42 -31.13 -15.69 -11.14
CA GLU A 42 -31.06 -15.56 -12.60
C GLU A 42 -29.62 -15.78 -13.11
N GLU A 43 -28.60 -15.33 -12.39
CA GLU A 43 -27.18 -15.63 -12.64
C GLU A 43 -26.91 -17.13 -12.48
N MET A 44 -27.43 -17.77 -11.41
CA MET A 44 -27.30 -19.22 -11.22
C MET A 44 -28.06 -20.04 -12.30
N GLU A 45 -29.23 -19.59 -12.75
CA GLU A 45 -29.98 -20.23 -13.85
C GLU A 45 -29.34 -19.98 -15.22
N ALA A 46 -28.65 -18.85 -15.41
CA ALA A 46 -27.84 -18.59 -16.59
C ALA A 46 -26.57 -19.47 -16.59
N GLU A 47 -25.89 -19.60 -15.45
CA GLU A 47 -24.78 -20.53 -15.26
C GLU A 47 -25.22 -21.98 -15.49
N HIS A 48 -26.40 -22.38 -15.03
CA HIS A 48 -26.93 -23.74 -15.24
C HIS A 48 -27.27 -24.00 -16.71
N ARG A 49 -27.88 -23.03 -17.42
CA ARG A 49 -28.17 -23.16 -18.86
C ARG A 49 -26.89 -23.18 -19.71
N LEU A 50 -25.85 -22.46 -19.28
CA LEU A 50 -24.54 -22.49 -19.89
C LEU A 50 -23.80 -23.80 -19.59
N GLN A 51 -23.97 -24.36 -18.38
CA GLN A 51 -23.48 -25.72 -18.06
C GLN A 51 -24.16 -26.79 -18.90
N GLU A 52 -25.47 -26.68 -19.16
CA GLU A 52 -26.19 -27.59 -20.05
C GLU A 52 -25.69 -27.46 -21.50
N GLN A 53 -25.41 -26.24 -21.99
CA GLN A 53 -24.80 -26.02 -23.30
C GLN A 53 -23.35 -26.50 -23.38
N GLU A 54 -22.56 -26.30 -22.33
CA GLU A 54 -21.20 -26.84 -22.24
C GLU A 54 -21.20 -28.36 -22.14
N GLU A 55 -22.17 -28.98 -21.47
CA GLU A 55 -22.36 -30.43 -21.43
C GLU A 55 -22.80 -31.01 -22.78
N GLU A 56 -23.63 -30.30 -23.55
CA GLU A 56 -24.01 -30.67 -24.92
C GLU A 56 -22.81 -30.53 -25.90
N GLU A 57 -22.01 -29.46 -25.81
CA GLU A 57 -20.77 -29.30 -26.58
C GLU A 57 -19.70 -30.34 -26.17
N LEU A 58 -19.66 -30.71 -24.88
CA LEU A 58 -18.76 -31.73 -24.33
C LEU A 58 -19.18 -33.15 -24.75
N GLN A 59 -20.47 -33.46 -24.84
CA GLN A 59 -20.95 -34.74 -25.40
C GLN A 59 -20.55 -34.88 -26.87
N SER A 60 -20.65 -33.80 -27.64
CA SER A 60 -20.13 -33.71 -29.01
C SER A 60 -18.60 -33.93 -29.08
N ALA A 61 -17.84 -33.41 -28.11
CA ALA A 61 -16.38 -33.60 -28.03
C ALA A 61 -15.97 -34.99 -27.51
N LEU A 62 -16.78 -35.61 -26.64
CA LEU A 62 -16.58 -36.95 -26.08
C LEU A 62 -16.90 -38.05 -27.09
N GLU A 63 -17.88 -37.84 -27.97
CA GLU A 63 -18.15 -38.73 -29.11
C GLU A 63 -16.99 -38.75 -30.14
N GLY A 64 -16.15 -37.72 -30.15
CA GLY A 64 -14.90 -37.67 -30.93
C GLY A 64 -13.66 -38.25 -30.25
N ALA A 65 -13.73 -38.63 -28.97
CA ALA A 65 -12.57 -39.00 -28.15
C ALA A 65 -12.52 -40.51 -27.81
N ALA A 66 -13.01 -41.37 -28.71
CA ALA A 66 -12.98 -42.82 -28.52
C ALA A 66 -11.60 -43.48 -28.71
N ASP A 67 -10.56 -42.75 -29.12
CA ASP A 67 -9.19 -43.27 -29.18
C ASP A 67 -8.24 -42.45 -28.31
N GLY A 68 -8.00 -42.96 -27.11
CA GLY A 68 -7.10 -42.37 -26.12
C GLY A 68 -5.63 -42.41 -26.53
N GLN A 69 -5.05 -41.23 -26.76
CA GLN A 69 -3.63 -40.90 -26.57
C GLN A 69 -3.42 -39.39 -26.80
N LEU A 70 -3.58 -38.56 -25.76
CA LEU A 70 -3.18 -37.14 -25.82
C LEU A 70 -1.67 -37.02 -25.53
N SER A 71 -0.90 -36.54 -26.51
CA SER A 71 0.54 -36.37 -26.38
C SER A 71 0.90 -35.34 -25.30
N PRO A 72 1.96 -35.54 -24.48
CA PRO A 72 2.39 -34.59 -23.43
C PRO A 72 2.94 -33.25 -23.96
N THR A 73 3.03 -33.07 -25.28
CA THR A 73 3.82 -32.01 -25.94
C THR A 73 3.00 -30.95 -26.68
N ALA A 74 1.66 -31.03 -26.67
CA ALA A 74 0.83 -30.02 -27.34
C ALA A 74 0.76 -28.72 -26.52
N THR A 75 1.51 -27.70 -26.96
CA THR A 75 1.38 -26.31 -26.48
C THR A 75 -0.07 -25.86 -26.64
N ASP A 76 -0.70 -25.43 -25.56
CA ASP A 76 -2.08 -24.93 -25.62
C ASP A 76 -2.11 -23.64 -26.44
N ALA A 77 -2.88 -23.64 -27.54
CA ALA A 77 -2.95 -22.49 -28.45
C ALA A 77 -3.37 -21.20 -27.74
N ARG A 78 -4.14 -21.31 -26.63
CA ARG A 78 -4.57 -20.17 -25.82
C ARG A 78 -3.42 -19.43 -25.15
N TRP A 79 -2.26 -20.08 -24.97
CA TRP A 79 -1.09 -19.46 -24.33
C TRP A 79 -0.35 -18.52 -25.28
N LEU A 80 -0.41 -18.76 -26.59
CA LEU A 80 0.33 -17.98 -27.58
C LEU A 80 -0.27 -16.58 -27.74
N ARG A 81 0.57 -15.58 -28.01
CA ARG A 81 0.11 -14.26 -28.48
C ARG A 81 -0.46 -14.37 -29.89
N PRO A 82 -1.38 -13.47 -30.29
CA PRO A 82 -1.85 -13.42 -31.67
C PRO A 82 -0.65 -13.26 -32.62
N SER A 83 -0.73 -13.86 -33.81
CA SER A 83 0.34 -13.74 -34.81
C SER A 83 0.47 -12.27 -35.25
N PRO A 84 1.69 -11.75 -35.38
CA PRO A 84 1.88 -10.38 -35.87
C PRO A 84 1.35 -10.26 -37.31
N PRO A 85 0.72 -9.12 -37.67
CA PRO A 85 0.36 -8.85 -39.06
C PRO A 85 1.63 -8.76 -39.93
N ALA A 86 1.47 -8.96 -41.25
CA ALA A 86 2.57 -8.78 -42.21
C ALA A 86 2.90 -7.29 -42.32
N LEU A 87 3.86 -6.84 -41.50
CA LEU A 87 4.27 -5.44 -41.40
C LEU A 87 5.40 -5.13 -42.40
N ASP A 88 5.16 -4.20 -43.33
CA ASP A 88 6.21 -3.68 -44.21
C ASP A 88 6.81 -2.38 -43.64
N PRO A 89 8.07 -2.41 -43.16
CA PRO A 89 8.70 -1.24 -42.53
C PRO A 89 8.89 -0.05 -43.47
N GLN A 90 8.80 -0.22 -44.80
CA GLN A 90 8.92 0.89 -45.75
C GLN A 90 7.64 1.71 -45.89
N THR A 91 6.46 1.09 -45.70
CA THR A 91 5.16 1.73 -45.94
C THR A 91 4.34 1.93 -44.67
N GLU A 92 4.55 1.12 -43.63
CA GLU A 92 3.70 1.09 -42.45
C GLU A 92 4.44 1.57 -41.19
N PRO A 93 3.79 2.37 -40.33
CA PRO A 93 4.36 2.74 -39.04
C PRO A 93 4.19 1.60 -38.01
N LEU A 94 5.05 1.57 -36.99
CA LEU A 94 4.89 0.69 -35.83
C LEU A 94 4.48 1.51 -34.61
N ILE A 95 3.27 1.28 -34.09
CA ILE A 95 2.71 1.99 -32.93
C ILE A 95 2.56 1.00 -31.77
N PHE A 96 3.15 1.30 -30.62
CA PHE A 96 3.08 0.43 -29.44
C PHE A 96 3.18 1.22 -28.14
N GLN A 97 2.64 0.65 -27.06
CA GLN A 97 2.76 1.19 -25.72
C GLN A 97 3.95 0.57 -24.99
N GLN A 98 4.93 1.39 -24.61
CA GLN A 98 6.08 0.92 -23.84
C GLN A 98 5.72 0.68 -22.37
N LEU A 99 6.31 -0.34 -21.74
CA LEU A 99 6.16 -0.66 -20.32
C LEU A 99 7.46 -0.51 -19.54
N GLU A 100 8.55 -1.00 -20.12
CA GLU A 100 9.88 -0.99 -19.51
C GLU A 100 10.92 -0.45 -20.49
N ILE A 101 11.84 0.34 -19.96
CA ILE A 101 13.05 0.78 -20.65
C ILE A 101 14.27 0.31 -19.87
N ASP A 102 15.29 -0.09 -20.61
CA ASP A 102 16.60 -0.48 -20.09
C ASP A 102 17.68 -0.07 -21.10
N HIS A 103 18.95 -0.09 -20.69
CA HIS A 103 20.06 0.10 -21.62
C HIS A 103 21.04 -1.07 -21.58
N TYR A 104 21.71 -1.32 -22.69
CA TYR A 104 22.82 -2.25 -22.77
C TYR A 104 23.96 -1.64 -23.59
N VAL A 105 25.16 -2.20 -23.44
CA VAL A 105 26.31 -1.86 -24.27
C VAL A 105 26.44 -2.95 -25.32
N GLY A 106 26.36 -2.56 -26.60
CA GLY A 106 26.38 -3.49 -27.72
C GLY A 106 27.16 -2.96 -28.92
N PRO A 107 27.39 -3.82 -29.93
CA PRO A 107 28.02 -3.39 -31.16
C PRO A 107 27.14 -2.38 -31.89
N ALA A 108 27.78 -1.42 -32.51
CA ALA A 108 27.13 -0.49 -33.39
C ALA A 108 26.55 -1.20 -34.62
N ARG A 109 25.24 -1.06 -34.85
CA ARG A 109 24.59 -1.56 -36.06
C ARG A 109 24.41 -0.44 -37.09
N PRO A 110 24.60 -0.74 -38.39
CA PRO A 110 24.32 0.23 -39.44
C PRO A 110 22.81 0.48 -39.52
N LEU A 111 22.42 1.74 -39.42
CA LEU A 111 21.03 2.20 -39.60
C LEU A 111 20.89 2.95 -40.94
N PRO A 112 19.71 2.94 -41.57
CA PRO A 112 19.49 3.63 -42.84
C PRO A 112 19.84 5.13 -42.74
N GLY A 113 20.74 5.60 -43.61
CA GLY A 113 21.11 7.02 -43.68
C GLY A 113 22.04 7.53 -42.58
N VAL A 114 22.58 6.65 -41.72
CA VAL A 114 23.49 7.03 -40.62
C VAL A 114 24.91 6.49 -40.88
N PRO A 115 25.98 7.32 -40.78
CA PRO A 115 27.35 6.83 -40.88
C PRO A 115 27.65 5.80 -39.77
N PRO A 116 28.48 4.77 -40.04
CA PRO A 116 28.89 3.84 -39.00
C PRO A 116 29.64 4.61 -37.88
N PRO A 117 29.32 4.36 -36.61
CA PRO A 117 29.94 5.10 -35.52
C PRO A 117 31.41 4.71 -35.36
N SER A 118 32.20 5.63 -34.81
CA SER A 118 33.65 5.51 -34.65
C SER A 118 34.11 4.52 -33.57
N GLN A 119 33.18 3.88 -32.86
CA GLN A 119 33.47 2.96 -31.75
C GLN A 119 32.72 1.64 -31.91
N ASP A 120 33.39 0.56 -31.54
CA ASP A 120 32.85 -0.80 -31.59
C ASP A 120 31.78 -1.08 -30.53
N SER A 121 31.69 -0.27 -29.47
CA SER A 121 30.74 -0.47 -28.36
C SER A 121 30.00 0.82 -28.03
N VAL A 122 28.69 0.81 -28.19
CA VAL A 122 27.80 1.97 -27.97
C VAL A 122 26.70 1.62 -26.97
N PRO A 123 26.20 2.60 -26.20
CA PRO A 123 25.01 2.41 -25.38
C PRO A 123 23.77 2.41 -26.28
N VAL A 124 22.94 1.38 -26.14
CA VAL A 124 21.67 1.22 -26.88
C VAL A 124 20.54 1.10 -25.86
N ILE A 125 19.46 1.83 -26.07
CA ILE A 125 18.26 1.78 -25.23
C ILE A 125 17.30 0.74 -25.79
N ARG A 126 16.73 -0.08 -24.93
CA ARG A 126 15.66 -1.04 -25.27
C ARG A 126 14.36 -0.55 -24.67
N ALA A 127 13.34 -0.40 -25.51
CA ALA A 127 11.96 -0.19 -25.08
C ALA A 127 11.15 -1.46 -25.35
N PHE A 128 10.63 -2.07 -24.30
CA PHE A 128 9.72 -3.22 -24.39
C PHE A 128 8.28 -2.74 -24.27
N GLY A 129 7.40 -3.25 -25.11
CA GLY A 129 6.00 -2.87 -25.08
C GLY A 129 5.11 -3.77 -25.91
N VAL A 130 3.87 -3.33 -26.08
CA VAL A 130 2.81 -4.07 -26.76
C VAL A 130 2.00 -3.17 -27.69
N THR A 131 1.57 -3.71 -28.82
CA THR A 131 0.64 -3.03 -29.74
C THR A 131 -0.81 -3.08 -29.20
N ASP A 132 -1.74 -2.35 -29.84
CA ASP A 132 -3.16 -2.42 -29.49
C ASP A 132 -3.76 -3.82 -29.71
N GLU A 133 -3.19 -4.61 -30.64
CA GLU A 133 -3.60 -5.98 -30.92
C GLU A 133 -2.98 -7.00 -29.95
N GLY A 134 -2.09 -6.57 -29.05
CA GLY A 134 -1.42 -7.43 -28.07
C GLY A 134 -0.18 -8.17 -28.58
N VAL A 135 0.44 -7.68 -29.65
CA VAL A 135 1.73 -8.18 -30.17
C VAL A 135 2.88 -7.62 -29.35
N SER A 136 3.82 -8.46 -28.92
CA SER A 136 4.98 -8.00 -28.14
C SER A 136 6.08 -7.41 -29.03
N VAL A 137 6.58 -6.23 -28.63
CA VAL A 137 7.56 -5.42 -29.37
C VAL A 137 8.81 -5.18 -28.51
N CYS A 138 9.99 -5.37 -29.11
CA CYS A 138 11.25 -4.82 -28.60
C CYS A 138 11.80 -3.81 -29.60
N CYS A 139 11.96 -2.56 -29.16
CA CYS A 139 12.54 -1.49 -29.95
C CYS A 139 13.95 -1.17 -29.42
N HIS A 140 14.96 -1.30 -30.28
CA HIS A 140 16.35 -0.91 -30.02
C HIS A 140 16.58 0.49 -30.57
N ILE A 141 16.87 1.43 -29.67
CA ILE A 141 17.02 2.85 -29.94
C ILE A 141 18.50 3.22 -29.87
N HIS A 142 19.05 3.63 -31.01
CA HIS A 142 20.48 3.88 -31.19
C HIS A 142 20.84 5.37 -31.24
N GLY A 143 22.13 5.67 -31.07
CA GLY A 143 22.68 7.01 -31.32
C GLY A 143 22.53 8.01 -30.17
N PHE A 144 22.07 7.57 -29.00
CA PHE A 144 21.97 8.42 -27.81
C PHE A 144 23.17 8.22 -26.88
N ALA A 145 23.93 9.28 -26.62
CA ALA A 145 25.11 9.25 -25.76
C ALA A 145 24.89 10.04 -24.45
N PRO A 146 25.42 9.58 -23.31
CA PRO A 146 25.30 10.30 -22.04
C PRO A 146 26.11 11.60 -22.07
N TYR A 147 25.59 12.64 -21.43
CA TYR A 147 26.28 13.91 -21.27
C TYR A 147 25.94 14.59 -19.95
N PHE A 148 26.78 15.52 -19.53
CA PHE A 148 26.55 16.42 -18.41
C PHE A 148 27.16 17.80 -18.70
N TYR A 149 26.96 18.75 -17.79
CA TYR A 149 27.42 20.12 -17.97
C TYR A 149 28.40 20.56 -16.87
N THR A 150 29.25 21.53 -17.19
CA THR A 150 30.06 22.28 -16.22
C THR A 150 30.19 23.74 -16.66
N PRO A 151 30.25 24.73 -15.74
CA PRO A 151 30.56 26.11 -16.12
C PRO A 151 31.92 26.19 -16.81
N ALA A 152 32.04 27.08 -17.80
CA ALA A 152 33.33 27.40 -18.40
C ALA A 152 34.12 28.31 -17.43
N PRO A 153 35.39 28.00 -17.10
CA PRO A 153 36.22 28.86 -16.28
C PRO A 153 36.39 30.26 -16.90
N PRO A 154 36.61 31.32 -16.09
CA PRO A 154 36.91 32.64 -16.63
C PRO A 154 38.14 32.58 -17.55
N GLY A 155 38.02 33.12 -18.76
CA GLY A 155 39.07 33.06 -19.79
C GLY A 155 39.07 31.79 -20.65
N PHE A 156 38.15 30.84 -20.42
CA PHE A 156 38.00 29.65 -21.26
C PHE A 156 37.29 29.98 -22.58
N GLY A 157 38.04 29.97 -23.68
CA GLY A 157 37.53 30.05 -25.05
C GLY A 157 37.56 28.73 -25.85
N PRO A 158 37.05 28.73 -27.10
CA PRO A 158 37.02 27.57 -28.00
C PRO A 158 38.39 26.91 -28.25
N GLU A 159 39.47 27.69 -28.18
CA GLU A 159 40.85 27.25 -28.34
C GLU A 159 41.30 26.22 -27.29
N HIS A 160 40.66 26.20 -26.12
CA HIS A 160 40.99 25.28 -25.02
C HIS A 160 40.22 23.95 -25.09
N LEU A 161 39.19 23.83 -25.97
CA LEU A 161 38.32 22.65 -26.02
C LEU A 161 39.08 21.38 -26.37
N SER A 162 39.95 21.44 -27.39
CA SER A 162 40.73 20.30 -27.86
C SER A 162 41.75 19.82 -26.82
N ASP A 163 42.38 20.75 -26.11
CA ASP A 163 43.33 20.49 -25.03
C ASP A 163 42.64 19.80 -23.85
N LEU A 164 41.52 20.36 -23.38
CA LEU A 164 40.74 19.81 -22.28
C LEU A 164 40.16 18.44 -22.63
N GLN A 165 39.65 18.24 -23.85
CA GLN A 165 39.16 16.92 -24.30
C GLN A 165 40.27 15.87 -24.29
N ARG A 166 41.48 16.22 -24.73
CA ARG A 166 42.64 15.31 -24.73
C ARG A 166 43.06 14.95 -23.31
N GLU A 167 43.21 15.95 -22.43
CA GLU A 167 43.61 15.74 -21.04
C GLU A 167 42.55 14.93 -20.27
N LEU A 168 41.26 15.21 -20.48
CA LEU A 168 40.17 14.49 -19.81
C LEU A 168 40.11 13.03 -20.25
N ASN A 169 40.28 12.74 -21.55
CA ASN A 169 40.40 11.37 -22.05
C ASN A 169 41.58 10.63 -21.39
N ALA A 170 42.75 11.26 -21.30
CA ALA A 170 43.92 10.67 -20.67
C ALA A 170 43.72 10.44 -19.16
N ALA A 171 43.08 11.39 -18.46
CA ALA A 171 42.82 11.30 -17.02
C ALA A 171 41.79 10.20 -16.68
N ILE A 172 40.69 10.09 -17.44
CA ILE A 172 39.69 9.02 -17.24
C ILE A 172 40.32 7.65 -17.47
N SER A 173 41.21 7.52 -18.45
CA SER A 173 41.93 6.28 -18.74
C SER A 173 42.85 5.88 -17.58
N ARG A 174 43.50 6.84 -16.92
CA ARG A 174 44.34 6.61 -15.72
C ARG A 174 43.54 6.28 -14.45
N ASP A 175 42.34 6.84 -14.27
CA ASP A 175 41.49 6.62 -13.07
C ASP A 175 40.85 5.21 -13.04
N GLN A 176 40.90 4.44 -14.14
CA GLN A 176 40.32 3.11 -14.19
C GLN A 176 41.11 2.08 -13.37
N ARG A 177 40.67 1.85 -12.14
CA ARG A 177 41.20 0.82 -11.22
C ARG A 177 40.92 -0.65 -11.62
N GLY A 178 40.62 -0.95 -12.90
CA GLY A 178 40.02 -2.22 -13.33
C GLY A 178 40.72 -3.03 -14.43
N GLY A 179 41.85 -2.58 -14.99
CA GLY A 179 42.66 -3.37 -15.93
C GLY A 179 42.05 -3.70 -17.31
N LYS A 180 40.84 -3.22 -17.63
CA LYS A 180 40.30 -3.27 -19.00
C LYS A 180 40.51 -1.92 -19.65
N GLU A 181 41.49 -1.83 -20.53
CA GLU A 181 41.77 -0.64 -21.34
C GLU A 181 40.53 -0.26 -22.16
N LEU A 182 40.15 1.03 -22.19
CA LEU A 182 39.06 1.47 -23.06
C LEU A 182 39.50 1.30 -24.52
N THR A 183 38.75 0.51 -25.28
CA THR A 183 38.85 0.49 -26.73
C THR A 183 38.16 1.75 -27.28
N GLY A 184 38.85 2.89 -27.29
CA GLY A 184 38.37 4.15 -27.89
C GLY A 184 38.35 5.37 -26.95
N LEU A 185 37.87 6.51 -27.48
CA LEU A 185 37.76 7.79 -26.75
C LEU A 185 36.66 7.74 -25.67
N ALA A 186 36.98 8.14 -24.44
CA ALA A 186 35.99 8.26 -23.35
C ALA A 186 35.05 9.46 -23.55
N VAL A 187 35.59 10.57 -24.06
CA VAL A 187 34.90 11.85 -24.33
C VAL A 187 34.71 11.98 -25.84
N LEU A 188 33.46 11.89 -26.28
CA LEU A 188 33.07 11.96 -27.68
C LEU A 188 33.08 13.39 -28.21
N ALA A 189 32.56 14.33 -27.42
CA ALA A 189 32.46 15.74 -27.81
C ALA A 189 32.49 16.67 -26.61
N MET A 190 32.98 17.88 -26.83
CA MET A 190 32.91 18.99 -25.87
C MET A 190 32.41 20.25 -26.59
N GLU A 191 31.28 20.78 -26.14
CA GLU A 191 30.62 21.91 -26.78
C GLU A 191 30.48 23.08 -25.80
N LEU A 192 30.81 24.30 -26.25
CA LEU A 192 30.51 25.52 -25.50
C LEU A 192 29.05 25.92 -25.77
N CYS A 193 28.27 26.12 -24.73
CA CYS A 193 26.86 26.47 -24.82
C CYS A 193 26.49 27.57 -23.82
N SER A 194 25.49 28.37 -24.17
CA SER A 194 24.97 29.42 -23.30
C SER A 194 23.77 28.89 -22.51
N ARG A 195 23.90 28.84 -21.18
CA ARG A 195 22.91 28.27 -20.24
C ARG A 195 22.91 29.05 -18.92
N GLN A 196 21.94 28.80 -18.06
CA GLN A 196 21.89 29.42 -16.74
C GLN A 196 21.70 28.37 -15.64
N SER A 197 22.36 28.59 -14.48
CA SER A 197 22.13 27.77 -13.29
C SER A 197 20.71 27.97 -12.77
N MET A 198 20.03 26.88 -12.41
CA MET A 198 18.69 26.93 -11.81
C MET A 198 18.68 27.46 -10.37
N PHE A 199 19.80 27.37 -9.64
CA PHE A 199 19.87 27.70 -8.22
C PHE A 199 20.28 29.15 -7.95
N GLY A 200 19.34 29.93 -7.39
CA GLY A 200 19.48 31.35 -7.09
C GLY A 200 19.25 32.24 -8.31
N TYR A 201 18.62 33.40 -8.09
CA TYR A 201 18.46 34.42 -9.14
C TYR A 201 19.71 35.28 -9.26
N GLN A 202 20.28 35.35 -10.47
CA GLN A 202 21.49 36.13 -10.79
C GLN A 202 21.29 37.10 -11.96
N GLY A 203 20.03 37.36 -12.35
CA GLY A 203 19.67 38.15 -13.53
C GLY A 203 19.19 37.31 -14.72
N HIS A 204 19.06 37.94 -15.89
CA HIS A 204 18.61 37.30 -17.14
C HIS A 204 19.75 36.83 -18.05
N GLY A 205 20.98 37.29 -17.82
CA GLY A 205 22.13 36.92 -18.64
C GLY A 205 22.50 35.44 -18.46
N PRO A 206 22.59 34.65 -19.56
CA PRO A 206 23.15 33.31 -19.49
C PRO A 206 24.67 33.37 -19.33
N SER A 207 25.26 32.29 -18.83
CA SER A 207 26.70 32.11 -18.69
C SER A 207 27.21 31.04 -19.65
N PRO A 208 28.49 31.05 -20.02
CA PRO A 208 29.09 29.97 -20.81
C PRO A 208 29.23 28.69 -19.97
N PHE A 209 28.73 27.58 -20.51
CA PHE A 209 28.84 26.22 -19.99
C PHE A 209 29.47 25.31 -21.03
N LEU A 210 30.17 24.28 -20.57
CA LEU A 210 30.66 23.17 -21.37
C LEU A 210 29.69 22.00 -21.25
N ARG A 211 29.23 21.49 -22.38
CA ARG A 211 28.54 20.20 -22.48
C ARG A 211 29.59 19.14 -22.81
N ILE A 212 29.71 18.11 -21.96
CA ILE A 212 30.67 17.04 -22.11
C ILE A 212 29.91 15.76 -22.43
N THR A 213 30.06 15.26 -23.66
CA THR A 213 29.43 14.02 -24.13
C THR A 213 30.41 12.87 -23.98
N LEU A 214 29.95 11.79 -23.35
CA LEU A 214 30.76 10.62 -23.04
C LEU A 214 30.31 9.40 -23.86
N ALA A 215 31.23 8.47 -24.07
CA ALA A 215 30.95 7.26 -24.83
C ALA A 215 29.97 6.31 -24.12
N LEU A 216 30.10 6.13 -22.80
CA LEU A 216 29.34 5.16 -22.03
C LEU A 216 28.82 5.75 -20.71
N PRO A 217 27.61 5.39 -20.25
CA PRO A 217 27.03 5.95 -19.02
C PRO A 217 27.90 5.77 -17.78
N ARG A 218 28.59 4.63 -17.68
CA ARG A 218 29.52 4.32 -16.59
C ARG A 218 30.71 5.29 -16.47
N LEU A 219 31.02 6.06 -17.52
CA LEU A 219 32.14 7.01 -17.55
C LEU A 219 31.79 8.36 -16.92
N VAL A 220 30.52 8.66 -16.68
CA VAL A 220 30.08 9.92 -16.05
C VAL A 220 30.69 10.10 -14.66
N ALA A 221 30.70 9.04 -13.84
CA ALA A 221 31.22 9.13 -12.47
C ALA A 221 32.74 9.36 -12.40
N PRO A 222 33.59 8.63 -13.15
CA PRO A 222 35.02 8.96 -13.26
C PRO A 222 35.27 10.37 -13.80
N ALA A 223 34.60 10.76 -14.89
CA ALA A 223 34.76 12.08 -15.49
C ALA A 223 34.45 13.20 -14.49
N ARG A 224 33.35 13.05 -13.73
CA ARG A 224 32.98 14.00 -12.66
C ARG A 224 34.06 14.10 -11.59
N ARG A 225 34.56 12.99 -11.06
CA ARG A 225 35.58 12.99 -9.99
C ARG A 225 36.86 13.70 -10.44
N VAL A 226 37.33 13.41 -11.65
CA VAL A 226 38.53 14.04 -12.22
C VAL A 226 38.34 15.54 -12.38
N LEU A 227 37.19 15.97 -12.90
CA LEU A 227 36.87 17.39 -13.10
C LEU A 227 36.72 18.16 -11.78
N GLU A 228 36.12 17.55 -10.76
CA GLU A 228 35.99 18.13 -9.42
C GLU A 228 37.36 18.30 -8.72
N GLN A 229 38.27 17.33 -8.90
CA GLN A 229 39.64 17.39 -8.34
C GLN A 229 40.56 18.39 -9.04
N GLY A 230 40.17 18.83 -10.23
CA GLY A 230 40.94 19.75 -11.07
C GLY A 230 41.73 19.02 -12.15
N ILE A 231 41.74 19.59 -13.35
CA ILE A 231 42.44 19.04 -14.51
C ILE A 231 43.28 20.11 -15.18
N ARG A 232 44.44 19.73 -15.70
CA ARG A 232 45.35 20.67 -16.37
C ARG A 232 44.72 21.16 -17.68
N VAL A 233 44.68 22.48 -17.85
CA VAL A 233 44.28 23.15 -19.09
C VAL A 233 45.38 24.13 -19.46
N ALA A 234 45.91 24.02 -20.68
CA ALA A 234 46.93 24.93 -21.18
C ALA A 234 46.46 26.39 -21.05
N GLY A 235 47.31 27.27 -20.49
CA GLY A 235 47.00 28.69 -20.29
C GLY A 235 46.10 29.02 -19.08
N LEU A 236 45.37 28.05 -18.51
CA LEU A 236 44.42 28.26 -17.39
C LEU A 236 44.78 27.51 -16.10
N GLY A 237 45.88 26.74 -16.10
CA GLY A 237 46.38 26.05 -14.91
C GLY A 237 45.63 24.74 -14.66
N THR A 238 45.10 24.56 -13.44
CA THR A 238 44.36 23.34 -13.04
C THR A 238 42.97 23.72 -12.49
N PRO A 239 42.07 24.29 -13.32
CA PRO A 239 40.75 24.68 -12.85
C PRO A 239 39.96 23.47 -12.34
N SER A 240 39.25 23.65 -11.23
CA SER A 240 38.23 22.73 -10.74
C SER A 240 36.88 23.11 -11.34
N PHE A 241 36.10 22.10 -11.70
CA PHE A 241 34.86 22.23 -12.45
C PHE A 241 33.69 21.77 -11.58
N ALA A 242 32.67 22.62 -11.44
CA ALA A 242 31.45 22.28 -10.72
C ALA A 242 30.50 21.50 -11.64
N PRO A 243 30.08 20.27 -11.29
CA PRO A 243 29.22 19.48 -12.16
C PRO A 243 27.74 19.90 -12.06
N TYR A 244 27.08 19.86 -13.21
CA TYR A 244 25.65 20.07 -13.37
C TYR A 244 25.05 18.85 -14.06
N GLU A 245 23.91 18.38 -13.54
CA GLU A 245 23.15 17.24 -14.07
C GLU A 245 23.93 15.90 -14.17
N ALA A 246 25.13 15.82 -13.61
CA ALA A 246 25.97 14.62 -13.59
C ALA A 246 25.48 13.51 -12.62
N ASN A 247 24.30 13.67 -12.02
CA ASN A 247 23.65 12.74 -11.09
C ASN A 247 22.25 12.29 -11.55
N VAL A 248 21.98 12.44 -12.86
CA VAL A 248 20.75 11.98 -13.53
C VAL A 248 21.01 10.61 -14.16
N ASP A 249 20.06 9.69 -14.00
CA ASP A 249 20.14 8.36 -14.61
C ASP A 249 20.03 8.47 -16.14
N PHE A 250 20.70 7.57 -16.88
CA PHE A 250 20.79 7.65 -18.34
C PHE A 250 19.42 7.52 -19.02
N GLU A 251 18.58 6.62 -18.52
CA GLU A 251 17.23 6.38 -19.00
C GLU A 251 16.32 7.60 -18.73
N ILE A 252 16.47 8.21 -17.55
CA ILE A 252 15.74 9.44 -17.23
C ILE A 252 16.19 10.57 -18.16
N ARG A 253 17.49 10.70 -18.44
CA ARG A 253 18.00 11.71 -19.38
C ARG A 253 17.38 11.52 -20.77
N PHE A 254 17.39 10.30 -21.29
CA PHE A 254 16.77 9.96 -22.57
C PHE A 254 15.28 10.33 -22.61
N MET A 255 14.53 9.93 -21.59
CA MET A 255 13.10 10.24 -21.46
C MET A 255 12.80 11.74 -21.38
N VAL A 256 13.68 12.52 -20.74
CA VAL A 256 13.55 13.98 -20.67
C VAL A 256 13.86 14.62 -22.02
N ASP A 257 14.93 14.20 -22.70
CA ASP A 257 15.36 14.75 -24.00
C ASP A 257 14.35 14.50 -25.13
N THR A 258 13.66 13.36 -25.09
CA THR A 258 12.71 12.92 -26.13
C THR A 258 11.24 13.14 -25.75
N ASP A 259 10.98 13.78 -24.61
CA ASP A 259 9.63 13.94 -24.03
C ASP A 259 8.83 12.61 -23.92
N ILE A 260 9.53 11.48 -23.82
CA ILE A 260 8.92 10.18 -23.54
C ILE A 260 8.63 10.06 -22.03
N VAL A 261 7.41 9.66 -21.67
CA VAL A 261 7.00 9.38 -20.27
C VAL A 261 6.84 7.88 -20.01
N GLY A 262 6.60 7.48 -18.76
CA GLY A 262 6.35 6.08 -18.45
C GLY A 262 5.00 5.62 -19.00
N CYS A 263 4.89 4.37 -19.45
CA CYS A 263 3.65 3.80 -20.00
C CYS A 263 3.09 4.58 -21.21
N ASN A 264 3.97 5.10 -22.05
CA ASN A 264 3.64 5.99 -23.16
C ASN A 264 3.43 5.26 -24.48
N TRP A 265 2.67 5.87 -25.38
CA TRP A 265 2.55 5.42 -26.77
C TRP A 265 3.70 5.98 -27.60
N LEU A 266 4.42 5.08 -28.27
CA LEU A 266 5.53 5.39 -29.17
C LEU A 266 5.16 4.97 -30.59
N GLU A 267 5.58 5.78 -31.55
CA GLU A 267 5.40 5.52 -32.98
C GLU A 267 6.77 5.54 -33.68
N LEU A 268 7.01 4.52 -34.50
CA LEU A 268 8.13 4.45 -35.44
C LEU A 268 7.57 4.73 -36.84
N PRO A 269 7.90 5.87 -37.47
CA PRO A 269 7.37 6.22 -38.78
C PRO A 269 7.82 5.26 -39.89
N ALA A 270 7.00 5.13 -40.94
CA ALA A 270 7.33 4.35 -42.14
C ALA A 270 8.68 4.79 -42.76
N GLY A 271 9.50 3.81 -43.13
CA GLY A 271 10.83 3.99 -43.71
C GLY A 271 11.93 4.41 -42.72
N LYS A 272 11.63 4.53 -41.41
CA LYS A 272 12.59 4.98 -40.39
C LYS A 272 13.11 3.88 -39.46
N TYR A 273 12.50 2.71 -39.49
CA TYR A 273 12.90 1.57 -38.66
C TYR A 273 13.23 0.37 -39.53
N VAL A 274 14.02 -0.54 -38.96
CA VAL A 274 14.39 -1.81 -39.60
C VAL A 274 13.96 -2.95 -38.69
N LEU A 275 13.18 -3.88 -39.22
CA LEU A 275 12.85 -5.12 -38.50
C LEU A 275 14.02 -6.08 -38.54
N ARG A 276 14.19 -6.88 -37.47
CA ARG A 276 15.17 -7.98 -37.40
C ARG A 276 14.51 -9.32 -37.75
N PRO A 277 14.55 -9.78 -39.01
CA PRO A 277 14.04 -11.09 -39.38
C PRO A 277 14.95 -12.22 -38.88
N GLU A 278 16.28 -12.03 -38.93
CA GLU A 278 17.29 -12.98 -38.46
C GLU A 278 18.16 -12.35 -37.36
N GLY A 279 18.69 -13.18 -36.45
CA GLY A 279 19.57 -12.71 -35.37
C GLY A 279 18.87 -11.88 -34.29
N LYS A 280 17.60 -12.20 -33.98
CA LYS A 280 16.86 -11.64 -32.84
C LYS A 280 17.63 -11.87 -31.53
N ALA A 281 17.79 -10.80 -30.75
CA ALA A 281 18.41 -10.86 -29.42
C ALA A 281 17.38 -11.11 -28.31
N THR A 282 16.09 -11.00 -28.65
CA THR A 282 14.98 -11.10 -27.71
C THR A 282 13.95 -12.14 -28.15
N LEU A 283 13.04 -12.48 -27.25
CA LEU A 283 11.93 -13.41 -27.49
C LEU A 283 10.64 -12.69 -27.96
N CYS A 284 10.70 -11.38 -28.25
CA CYS A 284 9.53 -10.63 -28.71
C CYS A 284 9.13 -11.00 -30.15
N GLN A 285 7.84 -10.85 -30.46
CA GLN A 285 7.30 -11.14 -31.79
C GLN A 285 7.85 -10.17 -32.84
N LEU A 286 7.89 -8.88 -32.53
CA LEU A 286 8.52 -7.85 -33.35
C LEU A 286 9.78 -7.32 -32.66
N GLU A 287 10.89 -7.23 -33.40
CA GLU A 287 12.14 -6.63 -32.93
C GLU A 287 12.60 -5.61 -33.98
N ALA A 288 12.64 -4.34 -33.59
CA ALA A 288 12.93 -3.21 -34.48
C ALA A 288 14.18 -2.46 -34.02
N ASP A 289 14.95 -1.95 -34.97
CA ASP A 289 16.05 -0.99 -34.78
C ASP A 289 15.62 0.39 -35.31
N VAL A 290 15.86 1.43 -34.53
CA VAL A 290 15.54 2.82 -34.90
C VAL A 290 16.57 3.79 -34.35
N LEU A 291 16.75 4.93 -35.01
CA LEU A 291 17.54 6.04 -34.48
C LEU A 291 16.72 6.82 -33.44
N TRP A 292 17.37 7.25 -32.35
CA TRP A 292 16.68 7.96 -31.27
C TRP A 292 15.91 9.21 -31.70
N SER A 293 16.35 9.88 -32.77
CA SER A 293 15.71 11.09 -33.30
C SER A 293 14.46 10.83 -34.14
N ASP A 294 14.25 9.59 -34.59
CA ASP A 294 13.10 9.23 -35.43
C ASP A 294 11.89 8.72 -34.61
N VAL A 295 12.06 8.48 -33.31
CA VAL A 295 10.97 8.01 -32.43
C VAL A 295 10.00 9.15 -32.15
N VAL A 296 8.71 8.92 -32.41
CA VAL A 296 7.64 9.87 -32.09
C VAL A 296 6.98 9.48 -30.77
N SER A 297 6.99 10.42 -29.81
CA SER A 297 6.35 10.29 -28.51
C SER A 297 4.97 10.92 -28.53
N HIS A 298 3.91 10.15 -28.29
CA HIS A 298 2.54 10.67 -28.20
C HIS A 298 2.19 11.03 -26.75
N PRO A 299 1.78 12.27 -26.43
CA PRO A 299 1.32 12.61 -25.07
C PRO A 299 0.07 11.82 -24.67
N PRO A 300 -0.03 11.32 -23.41
CA PRO A 300 -1.13 10.45 -22.96
C PRO A 300 -2.42 11.23 -22.67
N GLU A 301 -2.99 11.84 -23.70
CA GLU A 301 -4.24 12.62 -23.68
C GLU A 301 -5.14 12.19 -24.85
N GLY A 302 -6.46 12.39 -24.71
CA GLY A 302 -7.43 12.00 -25.74
C GLY A 302 -7.37 10.51 -26.08
N GLN A 303 -7.15 10.18 -27.35
CA GLN A 303 -7.08 8.78 -27.81
C GLN A 303 -5.89 8.01 -27.24
N TRP A 304 -4.79 8.69 -26.91
CA TRP A 304 -3.55 8.09 -26.40
C TRP A 304 -3.57 7.85 -24.89
N GLN A 305 -4.69 8.13 -24.22
CA GLN A 305 -4.89 7.81 -22.80
C GLN A 305 -5.18 6.31 -22.57
N ARG A 306 -5.49 5.56 -23.62
CA ARG A 306 -5.80 4.13 -23.57
C ARG A 306 -4.64 3.28 -23.01
N ILE A 307 -4.99 2.09 -22.54
CA ILE A 307 -4.07 1.07 -22.03
C ILE A 307 -4.13 -0.11 -23.00
N ALA A 308 -2.98 -0.62 -23.44
CA ALA A 308 -2.89 -1.77 -24.32
C ALA A 308 -3.33 -3.06 -23.57
N PRO A 309 -3.73 -4.15 -24.27
CA PRO A 309 -4.17 -5.40 -23.64
C PRO A 309 -3.00 -6.18 -23.02
N LEU A 310 -2.56 -5.75 -21.84
CA LEU A 310 -1.41 -6.32 -21.13
C LEU A 310 -1.73 -7.75 -20.67
N ARG A 311 -0.76 -8.66 -20.75
CA ARG A 311 -0.85 -9.98 -20.11
C ARG A 311 -0.30 -9.92 -18.69
N VAL A 312 -1.16 -10.18 -17.71
CA VAL A 312 -0.78 -10.26 -16.29
C VAL A 312 -0.79 -11.72 -15.85
N LEU A 313 0.33 -12.18 -15.32
CA LEU A 313 0.50 -13.51 -14.75
C LEU A 313 0.59 -13.41 -13.23
N SER A 314 -0.21 -14.18 -12.51
CA SER A 314 0.02 -14.45 -11.09
C SER A 314 0.31 -15.92 -10.86
N PHE A 315 1.21 -16.21 -9.93
CA PHE A 315 1.58 -17.56 -9.60
C PHE A 315 1.90 -17.69 -8.10
N ASP A 316 1.85 -18.93 -7.64
CA ASP A 316 2.17 -19.35 -6.28
C ASP A 316 2.84 -20.73 -6.31
N ILE A 317 3.63 -21.08 -5.29
CA ILE A 317 4.36 -22.35 -5.21
C ILE A 317 4.11 -23.04 -3.87
N GLU A 318 4.15 -24.38 -3.90
CA GLU A 318 4.15 -25.20 -2.69
C GLU A 318 5.43 -26.00 -2.55
N CYS A 319 5.92 -26.09 -1.31
CA CYS A 319 7.14 -26.83 -0.95
C CYS A 319 6.83 -27.86 0.14
N ALA A 320 7.37 -29.08 -0.01
CA ALA A 320 7.24 -30.11 1.02
C ALA A 320 8.37 -29.96 2.07
N GLY A 321 8.07 -29.31 3.19
CA GLY A 321 9.03 -29.06 4.26
C GLY A 321 9.14 -30.17 5.32
N ARG A 322 10.18 -30.09 6.15
CA ARG A 322 10.37 -30.92 7.36
C ARG A 322 9.58 -30.36 8.55
N LYS A 323 9.18 -31.21 9.49
CA LYS A 323 8.41 -30.78 10.68
C LYS A 323 9.23 -29.81 11.54
N GLY A 324 8.64 -28.64 11.84
CA GLY A 324 9.25 -27.60 12.68
C GLY A 324 10.42 -26.84 12.04
N ILE A 325 10.58 -26.94 10.72
CA ILE A 325 11.61 -26.20 9.97
C ILE A 325 10.92 -25.51 8.79
N PHE A 326 11.17 -24.21 8.60
CA PHE A 326 10.67 -23.50 7.43
C PHE A 326 11.37 -24.00 6.17
N PRO A 327 10.70 -24.08 5.00
CA PRO A 327 11.31 -24.63 3.79
C PRO A 327 12.66 -23.99 3.44
N GLU A 328 13.66 -24.83 3.24
CA GLU A 328 15.02 -24.48 2.81
C GLU A 328 15.27 -25.03 1.39
N PRO A 329 15.66 -24.20 0.42
CA PRO A 329 15.78 -24.62 -0.98
C PRO A 329 16.81 -25.75 -1.19
N GLU A 330 17.81 -25.88 -0.31
CA GLU A 330 18.84 -26.93 -0.32
C GLU A 330 18.29 -28.34 -0.06
N ARG A 331 17.15 -28.43 0.63
CA ARG A 331 16.63 -29.71 1.14
C ARG A 331 15.21 -29.98 0.69
N ASP A 332 14.35 -28.98 0.80
CA ASP A 332 12.91 -29.16 0.68
C ASP A 332 12.51 -28.93 -0.81
N PRO A 333 11.81 -29.88 -1.47
CA PRO A 333 11.47 -29.78 -2.89
C PRO A 333 10.26 -28.88 -3.16
N VAL A 334 10.24 -28.25 -4.33
CA VAL A 334 9.04 -27.63 -4.92
C VAL A 334 8.16 -28.75 -5.48
N ILE A 335 6.90 -28.78 -5.05
CA ILE A 335 5.95 -29.86 -5.35
C ILE A 335 4.77 -29.41 -6.21
N GLN A 336 4.39 -28.14 -6.18
CA GLN A 336 3.35 -27.60 -7.05
C GLN A 336 3.69 -26.16 -7.45
N ILE A 337 3.31 -25.79 -8.67
CA ILE A 337 3.35 -24.41 -9.16
C ILE A 337 2.02 -24.14 -9.85
N CYS A 338 1.23 -23.22 -9.30
CA CYS A 338 -0.04 -22.82 -9.88
C CYS A 338 0.06 -21.43 -10.50
N SER A 339 -0.58 -21.22 -11.65
CA SER A 339 -0.46 -20.01 -12.45
C SER A 339 -1.80 -19.62 -13.06
N LEU A 340 -2.14 -18.34 -12.94
CA LEU A 340 -3.31 -17.72 -13.57
C LEU A 340 -2.89 -16.57 -14.48
N GLY A 341 -3.44 -16.54 -15.68
CA GLY A 341 -3.20 -15.50 -16.68
C GLY A 341 -4.48 -14.75 -17.02
N LEU A 342 -4.40 -13.42 -17.03
CA LEU A 342 -5.47 -12.53 -17.49
C LEU A 342 -4.96 -11.58 -18.58
N ARG A 343 -5.87 -11.14 -19.45
CA ARG A 343 -5.64 -9.98 -20.31
C ARG A 343 -6.30 -8.78 -19.64
N TRP A 344 -5.54 -7.69 -19.49
CA TRP A 344 -6.03 -6.53 -18.77
C TRP A 344 -7.22 -5.90 -19.50
N GLY A 345 -8.36 -5.81 -18.81
CA GLY A 345 -9.64 -5.33 -19.36
C GLY A 345 -10.69 -6.43 -19.54
N GLU A 346 -10.29 -7.70 -19.58
CA GLU A 346 -11.23 -8.83 -19.52
C GLU A 346 -11.62 -9.11 -18.06
N PRO A 347 -12.89 -9.43 -17.75
CA PRO A 347 -13.34 -9.66 -16.38
C PRO A 347 -12.85 -10.99 -15.78
N GLU A 348 -12.42 -11.93 -16.62
CA GLU A 348 -12.06 -13.28 -16.21
C GLU A 348 -10.68 -13.70 -16.73
N PRO A 349 -9.95 -14.55 -15.99
CA PRO A 349 -8.67 -15.09 -16.45
C PRO A 349 -8.89 -16.12 -17.57
N PHE A 350 -8.25 -15.93 -18.71
CA PHE A 350 -8.28 -16.88 -19.83
C PHE A 350 -7.43 -18.14 -19.60
N LEU A 351 -6.61 -18.16 -18.54
CA LEU A 351 -5.68 -19.24 -18.25
C LEU A 351 -5.65 -19.62 -16.77
N ARG A 352 -5.79 -20.93 -16.50
CA ARG A 352 -5.56 -21.57 -15.19
C ARG A 352 -4.74 -22.85 -15.39
N LEU A 353 -3.53 -22.88 -14.85
CA LEU A 353 -2.57 -23.97 -14.98
C LEU A 353 -2.07 -24.42 -13.61
N ALA A 354 -2.13 -25.71 -13.33
CA ALA A 354 -1.54 -26.33 -12.16
C ALA A 354 -0.50 -27.38 -12.60
N LEU A 355 0.77 -27.12 -12.28
CA LEU A 355 1.86 -28.07 -12.53
C LEU A 355 2.18 -28.78 -11.20
N THR A 356 2.05 -30.10 -11.16
CA THR A 356 2.24 -30.90 -9.94
C THR A 356 3.40 -31.88 -10.07
N LEU A 357 4.10 -32.10 -8.97
CA LEU A 357 4.98 -33.25 -8.80
C LEU A 357 4.10 -34.43 -8.33
N ARG A 358 4.18 -35.57 -9.01
CA ARG A 358 3.32 -36.77 -8.88
C ARG A 358 1.92 -36.63 -9.53
N PRO A 359 1.27 -37.75 -9.88
CA PRO A 359 -0.07 -37.76 -10.48
C PRO A 359 -1.11 -37.09 -9.59
N CYS A 360 -1.90 -36.19 -10.18
CA CYS A 360 -2.95 -35.43 -9.50
C CYS A 360 -4.30 -35.65 -10.21
N ALA A 361 -5.39 -35.67 -9.45
CA ALA A 361 -6.72 -35.82 -10.03
C ALA A 361 -7.16 -34.53 -10.77
N PRO A 362 -8.02 -34.62 -11.81
CA PRO A 362 -8.45 -33.47 -12.60
C PRO A 362 -9.17 -32.38 -11.79
N ILE A 363 -9.03 -31.13 -12.23
CA ILE A 363 -9.70 -29.95 -11.66
C ILE A 363 -10.51 -29.28 -12.76
N LEU A 364 -11.82 -29.12 -12.57
CA LEU A 364 -12.69 -28.45 -13.53
C LEU A 364 -12.24 -26.99 -13.74
N GLY A 365 -12.15 -26.55 -15.00
CA GLY A 365 -11.71 -25.21 -15.36
C GLY A 365 -10.19 -24.95 -15.26
N ALA A 366 -9.36 -25.95 -14.93
CA ALA A 366 -7.91 -25.80 -14.87
C ALA A 366 -7.17 -26.95 -15.57
N LYS A 367 -6.09 -26.63 -16.30
CA LYS A 367 -5.22 -27.64 -16.88
C LYS A 367 -4.26 -28.15 -15.81
N VAL A 368 -4.29 -29.46 -15.54
CA VAL A 368 -3.39 -30.13 -14.59
C VAL A 368 -2.35 -30.93 -15.37
N GLN A 369 -1.07 -30.70 -15.11
CA GLN A 369 0.03 -31.49 -15.65
C GLN A 369 0.89 -32.03 -14.52
N SER A 370 1.16 -33.33 -14.55
CA SER A 370 1.92 -34.02 -13.50
C SER A 370 3.28 -34.49 -14.02
N TYR A 371 4.31 -34.35 -13.20
CA TYR A 371 5.69 -34.75 -13.51
C TYR A 371 6.21 -35.69 -12.42
N GLU A 372 7.09 -36.63 -12.78
CA GLU A 372 7.72 -37.52 -11.78
C GLU A 372 8.96 -36.90 -11.14
N ARG A 373 9.57 -35.92 -11.79
CA ARG A 373 10.82 -35.28 -11.37
C ARG A 373 10.67 -33.76 -11.28
N GLU A 374 11.33 -33.18 -10.28
CA GLU A 374 11.29 -31.73 -10.02
C GLU A 374 11.98 -30.94 -11.14
N GLU A 375 13.00 -31.52 -11.78
CA GLU A 375 13.69 -30.88 -12.91
C GLU A 375 12.74 -30.65 -14.09
N ASP A 376 11.85 -31.60 -14.37
CA ASP A 376 10.87 -31.51 -15.46
C ASP A 376 9.79 -30.47 -15.13
N LEU A 377 9.34 -30.42 -13.87
CA LEU A 377 8.41 -29.41 -13.36
C LEU A 377 8.94 -27.99 -13.54
N LEU A 378 10.19 -27.74 -13.12
CA LEU A 378 10.86 -26.44 -13.25
C LEU A 378 11.08 -26.05 -14.72
N GLN A 379 11.50 -27.01 -15.55
CA GLN A 379 11.68 -26.78 -16.98
C GLN A 379 10.35 -26.46 -17.67
N ALA A 380 9.27 -27.18 -17.35
CA ALA A 380 7.94 -26.94 -17.87
C ALA A 380 7.44 -25.54 -17.52
N TRP A 381 7.58 -25.11 -16.25
CA TRP A 381 7.18 -23.77 -15.85
C TRP A 381 7.99 -22.67 -16.54
N SER A 382 9.32 -22.82 -16.62
CA SER A 382 10.16 -21.83 -17.34
C SER A 382 9.80 -21.74 -18.83
N THR A 383 9.43 -22.87 -19.44
CA THR A 383 8.98 -22.93 -20.84
C THR A 383 7.63 -22.28 -21.02
N PHE A 384 6.69 -22.56 -20.12
CA PHE A 384 5.39 -21.90 -20.08
C PHE A 384 5.51 -20.37 -20.00
N VAL A 385 6.33 -19.84 -19.08
CA VAL A 385 6.53 -18.38 -18.95
C VAL A 385 7.11 -17.77 -20.23
N ARG A 386 8.04 -18.46 -20.90
CA ARG A 386 8.60 -18.01 -22.20
C ARG A 386 7.56 -18.02 -23.33
N ILE A 387 6.69 -19.02 -23.38
CA ILE A 387 5.65 -19.16 -24.42
C ILE A 387 4.49 -18.19 -24.20
N MET A 388 4.00 -18.07 -22.97
CA MET A 388 2.90 -17.18 -22.61
C MET A 388 3.30 -15.70 -22.72
N ASP A 389 4.58 -15.41 -22.49
CA ASP A 389 5.21 -14.09 -22.57
C ASP A 389 4.44 -12.99 -21.80
N PRO A 390 4.32 -13.10 -20.46
CA PRO A 390 3.60 -12.11 -19.65
C PRO A 390 4.31 -10.75 -19.63
N ASP A 391 3.54 -9.67 -19.63
CA ASP A 391 4.03 -8.29 -19.49
C ASP A 391 4.28 -7.93 -18.02
N VAL A 392 3.35 -8.34 -17.16
CA VAL A 392 3.40 -8.12 -15.71
C VAL A 392 3.37 -9.46 -14.99
N ILE A 393 4.27 -9.65 -14.03
CA ILE A 393 4.26 -10.78 -13.11
C ILE A 393 3.88 -10.26 -11.72
N THR A 394 2.82 -10.80 -11.15
CA THR A 394 2.31 -10.47 -9.82
C THR A 394 2.12 -11.73 -8.97
N GLY A 395 1.73 -11.54 -7.72
CA GLY A 395 1.65 -12.57 -6.70
C GLY A 395 1.79 -11.93 -5.32
N TYR A 396 1.97 -12.76 -4.29
CA TYR A 396 2.09 -12.30 -2.91
C TYR A 396 3.39 -12.80 -2.30
N ASN A 397 4.36 -11.91 -2.06
CA ASN A 397 5.70 -12.25 -1.54
C ASN A 397 6.62 -13.00 -2.52
N ILE A 398 6.33 -12.93 -3.82
CA ILE A 398 7.13 -13.54 -4.92
C ILE A 398 8.58 -13.06 -4.97
N GLN A 399 8.85 -11.83 -4.53
CA GLN A 399 10.20 -11.27 -4.57
C GLN A 399 11.12 -11.82 -3.49
N ASN A 400 10.60 -12.07 -2.28
CA ASN A 400 11.40 -12.50 -1.14
C ASN A 400 11.37 -14.02 -0.92
N PHE A 401 10.34 -14.70 -1.43
CA PHE A 401 10.17 -16.14 -1.28
C PHE A 401 10.21 -16.87 -2.63
N ASP A 402 9.16 -16.77 -3.46
CA ASP A 402 8.94 -17.70 -4.58
C ASP A 402 10.07 -17.70 -5.62
N LEU A 403 10.39 -16.53 -6.21
CA LEU A 403 11.41 -16.46 -7.26
C LEU A 403 12.82 -16.80 -6.75
N PRO A 404 13.29 -16.28 -5.60
CA PRO A 404 14.56 -16.71 -5.02
C PRO A 404 14.60 -18.22 -4.71
N TYR A 405 13.50 -18.80 -4.21
CA TYR A 405 13.42 -20.22 -3.89
C TYR A 405 13.57 -21.06 -5.14
N LEU A 406 12.80 -20.76 -6.19
CA LEU A 406 12.86 -21.43 -7.49
C LEU A 406 14.25 -21.34 -8.13
N ILE A 407 14.88 -20.17 -8.12
CA ILE A 407 16.22 -19.97 -8.70
C ILE A 407 17.27 -20.77 -7.93
N SER A 408 17.27 -20.72 -6.60
CA SER A 408 18.22 -21.48 -5.77
C SER A 408 18.01 -22.98 -5.95
N ARG A 409 16.75 -23.44 -5.94
CA ARG A 409 16.40 -24.85 -6.11
C ARG A 409 16.85 -25.39 -7.48
N ALA A 410 16.62 -24.64 -8.55
CA ALA A 410 17.11 -24.99 -9.88
C ALA A 410 18.64 -25.07 -9.96
N GLN A 411 19.36 -24.22 -9.23
CA GLN A 411 20.83 -24.29 -9.16
C GLN A 411 21.32 -25.57 -8.46
N ILE A 412 20.68 -25.94 -7.36
CA ILE A 412 21.00 -27.15 -6.58
C ILE A 412 20.76 -28.41 -7.42
N LEU A 413 19.63 -28.46 -8.14
CA LEU A 413 19.28 -29.55 -9.06
C LEU A 413 20.03 -29.49 -10.40
N LYS A 414 20.89 -28.49 -10.61
CA LYS A 414 21.68 -28.29 -11.83
C LYS A 414 20.84 -28.14 -13.10
N VAL A 415 19.65 -27.54 -12.99
CA VAL A 415 18.77 -27.22 -14.14
C VAL A 415 19.25 -25.92 -14.78
N GLN A 416 20.17 -26.04 -15.75
CA GLN A 416 20.89 -24.90 -16.32
C GLN A 416 20.00 -23.93 -17.11
N THR A 417 18.89 -24.41 -17.69
CA THR A 417 17.99 -23.64 -18.57
C THR A 417 16.87 -22.90 -17.82
N PHE A 418 16.68 -23.16 -16.53
CA PHE A 418 15.63 -22.52 -15.73
C PHE A 418 15.78 -20.99 -15.60
N PRO A 419 16.97 -20.42 -15.26
CA PRO A 419 17.10 -19.02 -14.88
C PRO A 419 17.10 -18.05 -16.08
N PHE A 420 16.52 -18.42 -17.23
CA PHE A 420 16.34 -17.56 -18.40
C PHE A 420 14.86 -17.15 -18.50
N LEU A 421 14.42 -16.33 -17.53
CA LEU A 421 13.01 -15.96 -17.35
C LEU A 421 12.65 -14.59 -17.98
N GLY A 422 13.65 -13.77 -18.31
CA GLY A 422 13.45 -12.48 -18.99
C GLY A 422 13.10 -12.61 -20.49
N ARG A 423 12.97 -11.47 -21.18
CA ARG A 423 12.74 -11.42 -22.64
C ARG A 423 14.02 -11.47 -23.48
N VAL A 424 15.18 -11.29 -22.85
CA VAL A 424 16.50 -11.36 -23.52
C VAL A 424 16.99 -12.81 -23.45
N SER A 425 17.14 -13.45 -24.61
CA SER A 425 17.33 -14.91 -24.71
C SER A 425 18.60 -15.43 -24.01
N GLY A 426 19.70 -14.67 -24.09
CA GLY A 426 20.99 -15.04 -23.50
C GLY A 426 21.26 -14.51 -22.09
N LEU A 427 20.29 -13.84 -21.44
CA LEU A 427 20.53 -13.19 -20.16
C LEU A 427 19.95 -14.00 -19.00
N ARG A 428 20.83 -14.41 -18.07
CA ARG A 428 20.44 -15.12 -16.85
C ARG A 428 19.88 -14.18 -15.79
N SER A 429 18.75 -14.55 -15.20
CA SER A 429 18.18 -13.93 -14.01
C SER A 429 19.06 -14.21 -12.78
N GLY A 430 19.54 -13.15 -12.14
CA GLY A 430 20.25 -13.18 -10.87
C GLY A 430 19.42 -12.60 -9.72
N ILE A 431 19.67 -13.10 -8.50
CA ILE A 431 19.12 -12.59 -7.25
C ILE A 431 20.08 -11.51 -6.72
N ARG A 432 19.54 -10.36 -6.31
CA ARG A 432 20.31 -9.29 -5.68
C ARG A 432 19.56 -8.74 -4.47
N ASP A 433 20.25 -8.60 -3.35
CA ASP A 433 19.70 -7.93 -2.18
C ASP A 433 19.59 -6.41 -2.43
N SER A 434 18.49 -5.82 -1.97
CA SER A 434 18.23 -4.38 -2.04
C SER A 434 17.61 -3.91 -0.75
N SER A 435 18.11 -2.79 -0.22
CA SER A 435 17.51 -2.14 0.94
C SER A 435 16.88 -0.81 0.53
N PHE A 436 15.70 -0.54 1.09
CA PHE A 436 15.01 0.73 0.95
C PHE A 436 14.73 1.31 2.33
N GLN A 437 15.04 2.58 2.53
CA GLN A 437 14.80 3.26 3.80
C GLN A 437 14.20 4.66 3.61
N SER A 438 13.14 4.95 4.37
CA SER A 438 12.48 6.24 4.40
C SER A 438 11.76 6.43 5.73
N ARG A 439 11.68 7.66 6.25
CA ARG A 439 10.92 7.97 7.47
C ARG A 439 9.42 7.64 7.33
N GLN A 440 8.89 7.69 6.11
CA GLN A 440 7.46 7.46 5.84
C GLN A 440 7.07 5.98 5.82
N THR A 441 7.97 5.11 5.36
CA THR A 441 7.67 3.68 5.12
C THR A 441 8.57 2.72 5.90
N GLY A 442 9.53 3.24 6.68
CA GLY A 442 10.48 2.44 7.44
C GLY A 442 11.70 2.00 6.61
N ARG A 443 12.48 1.08 7.18
CA ARG A 443 13.53 0.35 6.47
C ARG A 443 13.01 -1.03 6.12
N ARG A 444 13.22 -1.46 4.87
CA ARG A 444 12.91 -2.81 4.40
C ARG A 444 14.06 -3.32 3.55
N ASP A 445 14.42 -4.55 3.81
CA ASP A 445 15.40 -5.29 3.02
C ASP A 445 14.59 -6.29 2.17
N SER A 446 14.86 -6.34 0.87
CA SER A 446 14.11 -7.15 -0.09
C SER A 446 15.06 -7.74 -1.13
N LYS A 447 14.68 -8.87 -1.70
CA LYS A 447 15.40 -9.47 -2.82
C LYS A 447 14.80 -8.99 -4.14
N VAL A 448 15.64 -8.78 -5.14
CA VAL A 448 15.23 -8.42 -6.50
C VAL A 448 15.75 -9.48 -7.44
N VAL A 449 14.87 -10.03 -8.27
CA VAL A 449 15.23 -10.94 -9.36
C VAL A 449 15.21 -10.17 -10.66
N SER A 450 16.30 -10.26 -11.44
CA SER A 450 16.39 -9.57 -12.73
C SER A 450 15.55 -10.28 -13.81
N MET A 451 14.54 -9.59 -14.34
CA MET A 451 13.69 -10.08 -15.44
C MET A 451 13.50 -8.97 -16.48
N VAL A 452 14.54 -8.70 -17.26
CA VAL A 452 14.53 -7.63 -18.27
C VAL A 452 13.39 -7.85 -19.27
N GLY A 453 12.57 -6.81 -19.47
CA GLY A 453 11.41 -6.77 -20.33
C GLY A 453 10.09 -7.16 -19.64
N ARG A 454 10.09 -7.54 -18.36
CA ARG A 454 8.90 -7.93 -17.59
C ARG A 454 8.80 -7.13 -16.29
N VAL A 455 7.63 -6.54 -16.04
CA VAL A 455 7.41 -5.74 -14.83
C VAL A 455 6.96 -6.65 -13.69
N GLN A 456 7.63 -6.58 -12.54
CA GLN A 456 7.22 -7.29 -11.33
C GLN A 456 6.38 -6.38 -10.43
N MET A 457 5.19 -6.83 -10.05
CA MET A 457 4.30 -6.14 -9.12
C MET A 457 3.91 -7.06 -7.97
N ASP A 458 4.77 -7.15 -6.95
CA ASP A 458 4.47 -7.93 -5.74
C ASP A 458 3.43 -7.19 -4.87
N MET A 459 2.25 -7.80 -4.70
CA MET A 459 1.14 -7.17 -3.99
C MET A 459 1.45 -6.95 -2.51
N LEU A 460 2.33 -7.75 -1.89
CA LEU A 460 2.76 -7.50 -0.52
C LEU A 460 3.51 -6.16 -0.42
N GLN A 461 4.41 -5.87 -1.37
CA GLN A 461 5.17 -4.63 -1.38
C GLN A 461 4.28 -3.41 -1.67
N VAL A 462 3.30 -3.55 -2.56
CA VAL A 462 2.30 -2.50 -2.81
C VAL A 462 1.52 -2.19 -1.53
N LEU A 463 0.99 -3.22 -0.86
CA LEU A 463 0.19 -3.05 0.34
C LEU A 463 0.99 -2.46 1.51
N LEU A 464 2.24 -2.90 1.70
CA LEU A 464 3.14 -2.39 2.75
C LEU A 464 3.53 -0.91 2.57
N ARG A 465 3.41 -0.38 1.34
CA ARG A 465 3.71 1.02 1.00
C ARG A 465 2.48 1.92 1.10
N GLU A 466 1.35 1.46 0.58
CA GLU A 466 0.13 2.27 0.47
C GLU A 466 -0.79 2.16 1.70
N TYR A 467 -0.90 0.97 2.30
CA TYR A 467 -1.86 0.71 3.37
C TYR A 467 -1.16 0.52 4.71
N LYS A 468 -1.87 0.86 5.79
CA LYS A 468 -1.40 0.71 7.17
C LYS A 468 -2.31 -0.23 7.95
N LEU A 469 -2.11 -1.54 7.77
CA LEU A 469 -2.95 -2.62 8.31
C LEU A 469 -2.37 -3.22 9.60
N ARG A 470 -3.17 -4.01 10.33
CA ARG A 470 -2.74 -4.74 11.55
C ARG A 470 -1.96 -6.01 11.21
N SER A 471 -2.36 -6.70 10.13
CA SER A 471 -1.73 -7.90 9.58
C SER A 471 -1.62 -7.74 8.07
N TYR A 472 -0.54 -8.28 7.50
CA TYR A 472 -0.25 -8.29 6.06
C TYR A 472 -0.10 -9.72 5.53
N THR A 473 -0.80 -10.68 6.14
CA THR A 473 -0.94 -12.01 5.55
C THR A 473 -1.94 -11.94 4.39
N LEU A 474 -1.78 -12.81 3.38
CA LEU A 474 -2.72 -12.87 2.25
C LEU A 474 -4.17 -13.06 2.72
N ASN A 475 -4.39 -13.88 3.76
CA ASN A 475 -5.71 -14.10 4.34
C ASN A 475 -6.29 -12.82 4.98
N ALA A 476 -5.51 -12.09 5.80
CA ALA A 476 -5.99 -10.87 6.44
C ALA A 476 -6.35 -9.78 5.43
N VAL A 477 -5.53 -9.60 4.39
CA VAL A 477 -5.78 -8.57 3.36
C VAL A 477 -6.92 -8.98 2.43
N SER A 478 -7.05 -10.26 2.09
CA SER A 478 -8.19 -10.77 1.31
C SER A 478 -9.49 -10.62 2.09
N PHE A 479 -9.50 -10.88 3.39
CA PHE A 479 -10.70 -10.64 4.19
C PHE A 479 -11.03 -9.14 4.27
N HIS A 480 -10.01 -8.28 4.48
CA HIS A 480 -10.22 -6.85 4.62
C HIS A 480 -10.75 -6.18 3.34
N PHE A 481 -10.19 -6.55 2.19
CA PHE A 481 -10.55 -5.91 0.91
C PHE A 481 -11.57 -6.70 0.14
N LEU A 482 -11.52 -8.04 0.14
CA LEU A 482 -12.41 -8.90 -0.64
C LEU A 482 -13.64 -9.37 0.14
N GLY A 483 -13.56 -9.45 1.47
CA GLY A 483 -14.54 -10.14 2.30
C GLY A 483 -14.40 -11.67 2.30
N GLU A 484 -13.33 -12.17 1.70
CA GLU A 484 -13.09 -13.60 1.50
C GLU A 484 -12.02 -14.12 2.48
N GLN A 485 -12.27 -15.29 3.08
CA GLN A 485 -11.28 -16.01 3.89
C GLN A 485 -10.79 -17.22 3.10
N LYS A 486 -9.52 -17.59 3.29
CA LYS A 486 -8.98 -18.84 2.75
C LYS A 486 -8.78 -19.87 3.84
N GLU A 487 -8.84 -21.16 3.46
CA GLU A 487 -8.34 -22.23 4.32
C GLU A 487 -6.83 -22.06 4.46
N ASP A 488 -6.32 -21.80 5.66
CA ASP A 488 -4.89 -21.61 5.90
C ASP A 488 -4.25 -22.92 6.36
N VAL A 489 -3.67 -23.66 5.42
CA VAL A 489 -3.08 -24.99 5.65
C VAL A 489 -1.68 -24.83 6.25
N GLN A 490 -1.43 -25.47 7.38
CA GLN A 490 -0.12 -25.41 8.02
C GLN A 490 0.96 -26.14 7.19
N HIS A 491 2.14 -25.53 7.03
CA HIS A 491 3.25 -26.07 6.24
C HIS A 491 3.63 -27.53 6.57
N SER A 492 3.49 -27.98 7.82
CA SER A 492 3.78 -29.35 8.22
C SER A 492 2.80 -30.39 7.69
N ILE A 493 1.58 -29.97 7.33
CA ILE A 493 0.51 -30.84 6.82
C ILE A 493 0.61 -30.98 5.30
N ILE A 494 1.18 -29.99 4.61
CA ILE A 494 1.38 -29.99 3.15
C ILE A 494 2.19 -31.23 2.72
N THR A 495 3.24 -31.57 3.46
CA THR A 495 4.06 -32.77 3.22
C THR A 495 3.24 -34.06 3.34
N ASP A 496 2.34 -34.14 4.31
CA ASP A 496 1.48 -35.31 4.50
C ASP A 496 0.41 -35.41 3.39
N LEU A 497 -0.16 -34.28 2.95
CA LEU A 497 -1.10 -34.23 1.82
C LEU A 497 -0.43 -34.62 0.49
N GLN A 498 0.80 -34.18 0.26
CA GLN A 498 1.56 -34.52 -0.94
C GLN A 498 1.88 -36.02 -1.01
N ASN A 499 2.26 -36.61 0.12
CA ASN A 499 2.59 -38.03 0.25
C ASN A 499 1.37 -38.95 0.35
N GLY A 500 0.16 -38.38 0.41
CA GLY A 500 -1.10 -39.11 0.35
C GLY A 500 -1.45 -39.59 -1.07
N ASN A 501 -2.73 -39.48 -1.43
CA ASN A 501 -3.24 -39.91 -2.73
C ASN A 501 -3.36 -38.74 -3.72
N ASP A 502 -3.89 -39.01 -4.90
CA ASP A 502 -4.12 -38.02 -5.95
C ASP A 502 -5.20 -36.99 -5.58
N GLN A 503 -6.19 -37.37 -4.77
CA GLN A 503 -7.23 -36.46 -4.26
C GLN A 503 -6.69 -35.48 -3.21
N THR A 504 -5.79 -35.92 -2.32
CA THR A 504 -5.13 -35.00 -1.37
C THR A 504 -4.24 -34.00 -2.11
N ARG A 505 -3.55 -34.45 -3.17
CA ARG A 505 -2.80 -33.54 -4.07
C ARG A 505 -3.70 -32.61 -4.86
N ARG A 506 -4.90 -33.07 -5.28
CA ARG A 506 -5.92 -32.22 -5.90
C ARG A 506 -6.39 -31.12 -4.97
N ARG A 507 -6.70 -31.44 -3.70
CA ARG A 507 -7.06 -30.43 -2.68
C ARG A 507 -5.95 -29.40 -2.50
N LEU A 508 -4.69 -29.84 -2.44
CA LEU A 508 -3.52 -28.95 -2.37
C LEU A 508 -3.40 -28.05 -3.61
N ALA A 509 -3.66 -28.58 -4.81
CA ALA A 509 -3.63 -27.80 -6.04
C ALA A 509 -4.77 -26.76 -6.13
N VAL A 510 -5.97 -27.08 -5.63
CA VAL A 510 -7.06 -26.09 -5.51
C VAL A 510 -6.70 -24.99 -4.51
N TYR A 511 -6.05 -25.34 -3.40
CA TYR A 511 -5.54 -24.38 -2.43
C TYR A 511 -4.50 -23.44 -3.07
N CYS A 512 -3.49 -23.98 -3.76
CA CYS A 512 -2.45 -23.17 -4.42
C CYS A 512 -3.01 -22.33 -5.59
N LEU A 513 -3.98 -22.86 -6.36
CA LEU A 513 -4.70 -22.06 -7.38
C LEU A 513 -5.46 -20.89 -6.75
N LYS A 514 -6.05 -21.07 -5.57
CA LYS A 514 -6.73 -19.99 -4.85
C LYS A 514 -5.74 -18.92 -4.40
N ASP A 515 -4.59 -19.33 -3.86
CA ASP A 515 -3.53 -18.42 -3.43
C ASP A 515 -2.92 -17.64 -4.61
N ALA A 516 -2.77 -18.27 -5.79
CA ALA A 516 -2.37 -17.59 -7.02
C ALA A 516 -3.46 -16.65 -7.59
N PHE A 517 -4.75 -16.87 -7.28
CA PHE A 517 -5.84 -16.04 -7.81
C PHE A 517 -6.12 -14.78 -6.98
N LEU A 518 -6.01 -14.86 -5.65
CA LEU A 518 -6.30 -13.74 -4.75
C LEU A 518 -5.48 -12.46 -5.06
N PRO A 519 -4.18 -12.51 -5.40
CA PRO A 519 -3.39 -11.35 -5.80
C PRO A 519 -3.93 -10.64 -7.05
N LEU A 520 -4.44 -11.38 -8.04
CA LEU A 520 -5.08 -10.79 -9.23
C LEU A 520 -6.33 -10.00 -8.85
N ARG A 521 -7.22 -10.61 -8.06
CA ARG A 521 -8.43 -9.93 -7.57
C ARG A 521 -8.11 -8.69 -6.75
N LEU A 522 -7.05 -8.74 -5.92
CA LEU A 522 -6.59 -7.58 -5.16
C LEU A 522 -6.00 -6.49 -6.06
N LEU A 523 -5.22 -6.86 -7.08
CA LEU A 523 -4.64 -5.94 -8.06
C LEU A 523 -5.74 -5.14 -8.79
N GLU A 524 -6.79 -5.84 -9.23
CA GLU A 524 -7.95 -5.27 -9.93
C GLU A 524 -8.82 -4.43 -9.00
N ARG A 525 -9.25 -4.99 -7.86
CA ARG A 525 -10.16 -4.28 -6.93
C ARG A 525 -9.54 -3.03 -6.34
N LEU A 526 -8.23 -3.01 -6.13
CA LEU A 526 -7.49 -1.84 -5.63
C LEU A 526 -6.94 -0.96 -6.77
N MET A 527 -7.21 -1.29 -8.03
CA MET A 527 -6.81 -0.55 -9.23
C MET A 527 -5.31 -0.24 -9.28
N VAL A 528 -4.48 -1.16 -8.79
CA VAL A 528 -3.05 -0.89 -8.54
C VAL A 528 -2.32 -0.58 -9.83
N LEU A 529 -2.55 -1.38 -10.88
CA LEU A 529 -1.86 -1.23 -12.17
C LEU A 529 -2.21 0.12 -12.81
N VAL A 530 -3.50 0.47 -12.85
CA VAL A 530 -4.00 1.74 -13.40
C VAL A 530 -3.40 2.93 -12.66
N ASN A 531 -3.44 2.92 -11.33
CA ASN A 531 -2.88 3.98 -10.49
C ASN A 531 -1.36 4.14 -10.70
N ALA A 532 -0.64 3.03 -10.88
CA ALA A 532 0.78 3.04 -11.15
C ALA A 532 1.11 3.59 -12.56
N MET A 533 0.39 3.15 -13.59
CA MET A 533 0.60 3.67 -14.96
C MET A 533 0.32 5.17 -15.04
N GLU A 534 -0.76 5.66 -14.42
CA GLU A 534 -1.08 7.10 -14.40
C GLU A 534 -0.04 7.90 -13.61
N MET A 535 0.45 7.37 -12.48
CA MET A 535 1.56 7.99 -11.76
C MET A 535 2.83 8.07 -12.62
N ALA A 536 3.15 7.03 -13.40
CA ALA A 536 4.30 7.01 -14.29
C ALA A 536 4.17 8.03 -15.43
N ARG A 537 2.97 8.16 -16.02
CA ARG A 537 2.64 9.17 -17.05
C ARG A 537 2.77 10.60 -16.52
N VAL A 538 2.15 10.89 -15.36
CA VAL A 538 2.13 12.22 -14.73
C VAL A 538 3.53 12.68 -14.28
N THR A 539 4.34 11.76 -13.76
CA THR A 539 5.66 12.10 -13.22
C THR A 539 6.80 11.90 -14.22
N GLY A 540 6.53 11.23 -15.34
CA GLY A 540 7.50 10.99 -16.40
C GLY A 540 8.65 10.10 -15.97
N VAL A 541 8.39 9.09 -15.14
CA VAL A 541 9.37 8.07 -14.69
C VAL A 541 8.94 6.67 -15.15
N PRO A 542 9.87 5.71 -15.29
CA PRO A 542 9.53 4.32 -15.61
C PRO A 542 8.60 3.67 -14.57
N LEU A 543 7.78 2.71 -15.01
CA LEU A 543 6.83 2.01 -14.12
C LEU A 543 7.52 1.30 -12.96
N SER A 544 8.67 0.65 -13.21
CA SER A 544 9.47 -0.05 -12.20
C SER A 544 10.02 0.86 -11.09
N TYR A 545 10.23 2.15 -11.37
CA TYR A 545 10.70 3.11 -10.37
C TYR A 545 9.64 3.39 -9.31
N LEU A 546 8.36 3.21 -9.63
CA LEU A 546 7.29 3.41 -8.67
C LEU A 546 7.28 2.38 -7.55
N LEU A 547 7.91 1.22 -7.74
CA LEU A 547 8.03 0.16 -6.73
C LEU A 547 9.38 0.19 -6.01
N SER A 548 10.45 0.52 -6.73
CA SER A 548 11.83 0.45 -6.21
C SER A 548 12.39 1.78 -5.68
N ARG A 549 11.81 2.93 -6.05
CA ARG A 549 12.30 4.26 -5.66
C ARG A 549 11.27 5.04 -4.83
N GLY A 550 11.77 6.09 -4.16
CA GLY A 550 10.95 7.02 -3.37
C GLY A 550 10.38 8.18 -4.21
N GLN A 551 9.81 9.18 -3.53
CA GLN A 551 9.15 10.31 -4.22
C GLN A 551 10.14 11.28 -4.92
N GLN A 552 11.41 11.34 -4.50
CA GLN A 552 12.37 12.32 -5.02
C GLN A 552 12.64 12.19 -6.53
N VAL A 553 12.71 10.97 -7.07
CA VAL A 553 12.99 10.76 -8.52
C VAL A 553 11.88 11.33 -9.41
N LYS A 554 10.64 11.36 -8.90
CA LYS A 554 9.47 11.90 -9.62
C LYS A 554 9.56 13.41 -9.77
N VAL A 555 9.84 14.11 -8.67
CA VAL A 555 10.00 15.57 -8.65
C VAL A 555 11.21 15.99 -9.48
N VAL A 556 12.32 15.23 -9.41
CA VAL A 556 13.52 15.50 -10.21
C VAL A 556 13.22 15.36 -11.71
N SER A 557 12.50 14.32 -12.13
CA SER A 557 12.09 14.16 -13.54
C SER A 557 11.26 15.36 -14.03
N GLN A 558 10.25 15.76 -13.25
CA GLN A 558 9.41 16.93 -13.58
C GLN A 558 10.21 18.23 -13.65
N LEU A 559 11.15 18.43 -12.71
CA LEU A 559 11.99 19.61 -12.66
C LEU A 559 12.92 19.69 -13.87
N LEU A 560 13.56 18.58 -14.25
CA LEU A 560 14.43 18.52 -15.43
C LEU A 560 13.68 18.84 -16.73
N ARG A 561 12.47 18.29 -16.91
CA ARG A 561 11.63 18.58 -18.09
C ARG A 561 11.29 20.06 -18.21
N GLN A 562 10.96 20.72 -17.11
CA GLN A 562 10.67 22.16 -17.12
C GLN A 562 11.93 23.02 -17.24
N ALA A 563 13.03 22.62 -16.60
CA ALA A 563 14.30 23.33 -16.68
C ALA A 563 14.85 23.35 -18.11
N MET A 564 14.76 22.23 -18.83
CA MET A 564 15.18 22.11 -20.23
C MET A 564 14.47 23.11 -21.14
N ARG A 565 13.15 23.28 -20.99
CA ARG A 565 12.34 24.22 -21.79
C ARG A 565 12.75 25.68 -21.62
N GLN A 566 13.42 26.02 -20.51
CA GLN A 566 13.89 27.37 -20.20
C GLN A 566 15.42 27.51 -20.29
N GLY A 567 16.14 26.48 -20.77
CA GLY A 567 17.60 26.51 -20.87
C GLY A 567 18.33 26.59 -19.52
N LEU A 568 17.69 26.08 -18.45
CA LEU A 568 18.23 26.06 -17.10
C LEU A 568 18.89 24.71 -16.80
N LEU A 569 19.98 24.74 -16.02
CA LEU A 569 20.74 23.55 -15.62
C LEU A 569 20.66 23.33 -14.11
N MET A 570 20.36 22.09 -13.70
CA MET A 570 20.31 21.71 -12.29
C MET A 570 21.73 21.45 -11.73
N PRO A 571 22.17 22.16 -10.68
CA PRO A 571 23.47 21.90 -10.06
C PRO A 571 23.46 20.61 -9.24
N VAL A 572 24.65 20.04 -9.04
CA VAL A 572 24.86 18.97 -8.06
C VAL A 572 25.31 19.60 -6.73
N VAL A 573 24.39 19.71 -5.78
CA VAL A 573 24.70 20.20 -4.42
C VAL A 573 25.12 19.06 -3.52
N LYS A 574 26.24 19.25 -2.82
CA LYS A 574 26.72 18.32 -1.79
C LYS A 574 25.90 18.55 -0.51
N THR A 575 25.35 17.49 0.05
CA THR A 575 24.51 17.57 1.25
C THR A 575 25.28 17.07 2.47
N GLU A 576 25.47 17.96 3.44
CA GLU A 576 25.92 17.63 4.80
C GLU A 576 24.77 17.95 5.74
N GLY A 577 24.55 17.12 6.77
CA GLY A 577 23.35 17.21 7.62
C GLY A 577 23.16 18.61 8.21
N GLY A 578 22.03 19.24 7.90
CA GLY A 578 21.67 20.57 8.39
C GLY A 578 20.81 20.54 9.66
N GLU A 579 20.55 21.71 10.24
CA GLU A 579 19.64 21.86 11.39
C GLU A 579 18.18 21.75 10.96
N ASP A 580 17.34 21.15 11.81
CA ASP A 580 15.89 21.07 11.57
C ASP A 580 15.24 22.46 11.64
N TYR A 581 14.10 22.64 10.99
CA TYR A 581 13.43 23.95 10.91
C TYR A 581 12.04 23.95 11.55
N THR A 582 11.59 25.13 11.96
CA THR A 582 10.27 25.31 12.59
C THR A 582 9.14 24.96 11.61
N GLY A 583 8.40 23.89 11.90
CA GLY A 583 7.28 23.41 11.10
C GLY A 583 5.96 24.20 11.28
N ALA A 584 4.83 23.56 11.00
CA ALA A 584 3.50 24.17 11.10
C ALA A 584 3.11 24.55 12.54
N THR A 585 2.17 25.50 12.68
CA THR A 585 1.54 25.82 13.98
C THR A 585 0.26 25.01 14.18
N VAL A 586 -0.05 24.70 15.44
CA VAL A 586 -1.30 24.05 15.85
C VAL A 586 -1.90 24.94 16.93
N ILE A 587 -3.10 25.46 16.66
CA ILE A 587 -3.84 26.33 17.59
C ILE A 587 -4.17 25.50 18.84
N GLU A 588 -4.01 26.11 20.03
CA GLU A 588 -4.33 25.43 21.28
C GLU A 588 -5.82 25.05 21.32
N PRO A 589 -6.14 23.76 21.56
CA PRO A 589 -7.52 23.30 21.58
C PRO A 589 -8.25 23.80 22.82
N LEU A 590 -9.47 24.30 22.63
CA LEU A 590 -10.45 24.45 23.71
C LEU A 590 -11.07 23.08 23.97
N LYS A 591 -10.41 22.28 24.82
CA LYS A 591 -10.82 20.89 25.11
C LYS A 591 -12.24 20.83 25.67
N GLY A 592 -12.99 19.80 25.28
CA GLY A 592 -14.33 19.58 25.78
C GLY A 592 -15.22 18.79 24.84
N TYR A 593 -16.42 18.51 25.34
CA TYR A 593 -17.54 18.02 24.55
C TYR A 593 -18.41 19.21 24.10
N TYR A 594 -18.70 19.27 22.82
CA TYR A 594 -19.47 20.33 22.17
C TYR A 594 -20.74 19.72 21.57
N ASP A 595 -21.88 20.04 22.17
CA ASP A 595 -23.22 19.73 21.63
C ASP A 595 -23.79 20.88 20.79
N VAL A 596 -22.90 21.59 20.11
CA VAL A 596 -23.23 22.68 19.19
C VAL A 596 -22.41 22.45 17.91
N PRO A 597 -23.00 22.65 16.72
CA PRO A 597 -22.31 22.53 15.45
C PRO A 597 -20.95 23.25 15.41
N ILE A 598 -19.90 22.51 15.05
CA ILE A 598 -18.55 23.05 14.82
C ILE A 598 -18.24 22.96 13.33
N THR A 599 -18.01 24.10 12.71
CA THR A 599 -17.76 24.20 11.27
C THR A 599 -16.26 24.14 11.00
N THR A 600 -15.85 23.33 10.04
CA THR A 600 -14.45 23.21 9.61
C THR A 600 -14.25 23.92 8.28
N LEU A 601 -13.32 24.87 8.28
CA LEU A 601 -12.84 25.56 7.08
C LEU A 601 -11.40 25.12 6.82
N ASP A 602 -11.07 24.73 5.59
CA ASP A 602 -9.75 24.19 5.24
C ASP A 602 -9.16 24.88 4.01
N PHE A 603 -7.84 25.01 3.94
CA PHE A 603 -7.16 25.58 2.77
C PHE A 603 -6.94 24.53 1.69
N SER A 604 -7.52 24.76 0.51
CA SER A 604 -7.34 23.87 -0.62
C SER A 604 -5.88 23.89 -1.13
N SER A 605 -5.16 22.78 -0.92
CA SER A 605 -3.74 22.62 -1.32
C SER A 605 -2.82 23.73 -0.77
N LEU A 606 -2.86 23.97 0.56
CA LEU A 606 -2.17 25.09 1.22
C LEU A 606 -0.73 25.35 0.74
N TYR A 607 0.19 24.39 0.89
CA TYR A 607 1.60 24.62 0.56
C TYR A 607 1.86 24.83 -0.94
N PRO A 608 1.31 24.01 -1.86
CA PRO A 608 1.33 24.33 -3.29
C PRO A 608 0.84 25.76 -3.60
N SER A 609 -0.28 26.17 -2.99
CA SER A 609 -0.88 27.48 -3.21
C SER A 609 0.00 28.62 -2.71
N ILE A 610 0.66 28.47 -1.54
CA ILE A 610 1.65 29.44 -1.03
C ILE A 610 2.83 29.59 -1.99
N MET A 611 3.39 28.46 -2.45
CA MET A 611 4.54 28.48 -3.36
C MET A 611 4.22 29.21 -4.67
N MET A 612 3.02 28.98 -5.22
CA MET A 612 2.54 29.67 -6.43
C MET A 612 2.27 31.15 -6.19
N ALA A 613 1.46 31.50 -5.18
CA ALA A 613 0.99 32.86 -4.95
C ALA A 613 2.12 33.85 -4.64
N HIS A 614 3.18 33.37 -3.97
CA HIS A 614 4.34 34.18 -3.60
C HIS A 614 5.57 33.93 -4.49
N ASN A 615 5.44 33.13 -5.56
CA ASN A 615 6.50 32.85 -6.53
C ASN A 615 7.79 32.25 -5.93
N LEU A 616 7.65 31.31 -4.98
CA LEU A 616 8.78 30.66 -4.30
C LEU A 616 9.37 29.55 -5.18
N CYS A 617 10.63 29.69 -5.56
CA CYS A 617 11.34 28.72 -6.37
C CYS A 617 12.87 28.85 -6.22
N TYR A 618 13.61 27.79 -6.55
CA TYR A 618 15.08 27.83 -6.67
C TYR A 618 15.56 28.98 -7.58
N THR A 619 14.84 29.23 -8.68
CA THR A 619 15.20 30.22 -9.71
C THR A 619 14.82 31.66 -9.36
N THR A 620 14.09 31.89 -8.28
CA THR A 620 13.60 33.21 -7.85
C THR A 620 14.13 33.63 -6.49
N LEU A 621 14.83 32.74 -5.79
CA LEU A 621 15.51 33.02 -4.52
C LEU A 621 16.66 34.03 -4.74
N LEU A 622 16.62 35.16 -4.03
CA LEU A 622 17.72 36.11 -3.99
C LEU A 622 18.71 35.73 -2.90
N ARG A 623 20.00 35.75 -3.24
CA ARG A 623 21.05 35.65 -2.24
C ARG A 623 21.16 36.99 -1.48
N PRO A 624 21.57 36.97 -0.20
CA PRO A 624 21.85 38.20 0.53
C PRO A 624 22.83 39.10 -0.25
N GLY A 625 22.48 40.39 -0.43
CA GLY A 625 23.28 41.34 -1.21
C GLY A 625 23.03 41.32 -2.73
N ALA A 626 22.27 40.36 -3.26
CA ALA A 626 22.01 40.25 -4.70
C ALA A 626 21.04 41.33 -5.19
N ALA A 627 20.04 41.70 -4.38
CA ALA A 627 19.09 42.76 -4.72
C ALA A 627 19.80 44.10 -4.99
N GLN A 628 20.77 44.47 -4.14
CA GLN A 628 21.57 45.68 -4.29
C GLN A 628 22.48 45.62 -5.53
N LYS A 629 23.14 44.48 -5.77
CA LYS A 629 24.02 44.30 -6.94
C LYS A 629 23.27 44.35 -8.27
N LEU A 630 22.04 43.86 -8.28
CA LEU A 630 21.19 43.83 -9.47
C LEU A 630 20.36 45.11 -9.64
N GLY A 631 20.43 46.05 -8.67
CA GLY A 631 19.64 47.28 -8.70
C GLY A 631 18.13 47.04 -8.63
N LEU A 632 17.67 45.98 -7.96
CA LEU A 632 16.25 45.67 -7.85
C LEU A 632 15.56 46.64 -6.87
N THR A 633 14.40 47.16 -7.28
CA THR A 633 13.56 48.04 -6.45
C THR A 633 12.70 47.24 -5.48
N GLU A 634 12.21 47.87 -4.39
CA GLU A 634 11.41 47.20 -3.36
C GLU A 634 10.10 46.59 -3.89
N ASP A 635 9.56 47.11 -5.00
CA ASP A 635 8.37 46.57 -5.65
C ASP A 635 8.65 45.32 -6.50
N GLN A 636 9.92 44.99 -6.78
CA GLN A 636 10.32 43.86 -7.63
C GLN A 636 10.60 42.57 -6.87
N PHE A 637 10.70 42.61 -5.54
CA PHE A 637 10.88 41.44 -4.69
C PHE A 637 9.92 41.47 -3.49
N ILE A 638 9.86 40.36 -2.76
CA ILE A 638 9.12 40.23 -1.50
C ILE A 638 10.07 39.73 -0.42
N LYS A 639 9.76 40.06 0.84
CA LYS A 639 10.40 39.48 2.02
C LYS A 639 9.45 38.48 2.67
N THR A 640 9.95 37.30 2.97
CA THR A 640 9.17 36.26 3.64
C THR A 640 9.18 36.46 5.16
N PRO A 641 8.28 35.81 5.91
CA PRO A 641 8.28 35.89 7.38
C PRO A 641 9.56 35.39 8.06
N THR A 642 10.39 34.60 7.36
CA THR A 642 11.70 34.12 7.83
C THR A 642 12.84 35.06 7.49
N GLY A 643 12.61 36.05 6.63
CA GLY A 643 13.58 37.07 6.23
C GLY A 643 14.20 36.86 4.85
N ASP A 644 13.83 35.79 4.14
CA ASP A 644 14.35 35.50 2.80
C ASP A 644 13.74 36.44 1.75
N GLU A 645 14.50 36.73 0.69
CA GLU A 645 14.07 37.61 -0.40
C GLU A 645 13.79 36.80 -1.67
N PHE A 646 12.62 37.00 -2.28
CA PHE A 646 12.23 36.34 -3.52
C PHE A 646 11.75 37.36 -4.55
N VAL A 647 12.17 37.18 -5.80
CA VAL A 647 11.76 38.05 -6.90
C VAL A 647 10.28 37.82 -7.24
N LYS A 648 9.53 38.89 -7.52
CA LYS A 648 8.12 38.80 -7.96
C LYS A 648 7.99 38.22 -9.37
N THR A 649 6.80 37.71 -9.68
CA THR A 649 6.49 37.11 -10.99
C THR A 649 6.68 38.06 -12.18
N ALA A 650 6.62 39.38 -11.96
CA ALA A 650 6.81 40.39 -13.01
C ALA A 650 8.23 40.40 -13.59
N VAL A 651 9.23 39.97 -12.82
CA VAL A 651 10.63 39.88 -13.28
C VAL A 651 10.96 38.46 -13.73
N ARG A 652 10.61 37.43 -12.94
CA ARG A 652 10.79 36.02 -13.31
C ARG A 652 9.71 35.13 -12.71
N LYS A 653 9.05 34.33 -13.54
CA LYS A 653 8.15 33.26 -13.08
C LYS A 653 8.97 32.03 -12.67
N GLY A 654 8.81 31.54 -11.44
CA GLY A 654 9.54 30.37 -10.95
C GLY A 654 9.14 29.06 -11.65
N LEU A 655 10.04 28.07 -11.67
CA LEU A 655 9.76 26.71 -12.17
C LEU A 655 8.78 25.93 -11.31
N LEU A 656 8.96 25.95 -9.98
CA LEU A 656 8.08 25.21 -9.07
C LEU A 656 6.62 25.70 -9.15
N PRO A 657 6.33 27.02 -9.18
CA PRO A 657 4.98 27.52 -9.48
C PRO A 657 4.39 26.97 -10.78
N GLN A 658 5.17 26.91 -11.87
CA GLN A 658 4.69 26.39 -13.17
C GLN A 658 4.39 24.89 -13.10
N ILE A 659 5.24 24.10 -12.44
CA ILE A 659 5.01 22.67 -12.21
C ILE A 659 3.72 22.46 -11.42
N LEU A 660 3.54 23.21 -10.33
CA LEU A 660 2.36 23.11 -9.47
C LEU A 660 1.08 23.55 -10.19
N GLU A 661 1.13 24.63 -10.97
CA GLU A 661 0.02 25.10 -11.80
C GLU A 661 -0.40 24.05 -12.83
N ASN A 662 0.57 23.43 -13.51
CA ASN A 662 0.32 22.34 -14.45
C ASN A 662 -0.31 21.12 -13.76
N LEU A 663 0.23 20.70 -12.62
CA LEU A 663 -0.28 19.55 -11.85
C LEU A 663 -1.71 19.79 -11.33
N LEU A 664 -1.98 20.96 -10.78
CA LEU A 664 -3.30 21.31 -10.23
C LEU A 664 -4.33 21.54 -11.34
N SER A 665 -3.95 22.17 -12.45
CA SER A 665 -4.80 22.35 -13.62
C SER A 665 -5.15 21.01 -14.27
N ALA A 666 -4.16 20.13 -14.45
CA ALA A 666 -4.40 18.76 -14.92
C ALA A 666 -5.31 17.98 -13.97
N ARG A 667 -5.15 18.16 -12.64
CA ARG A 667 -6.01 17.51 -11.65
C ARG A 667 -7.46 18.00 -11.76
N LYS A 668 -7.64 19.30 -11.96
CA LYS A 668 -8.97 19.90 -12.14
C LYS A 668 -9.65 19.34 -13.39
N ARG A 669 -8.93 19.21 -14.51
CA ARG A 669 -9.45 18.58 -15.74
C ARG A 669 -9.82 17.12 -15.52
N ALA A 670 -8.92 16.32 -14.92
CA ALA A 670 -9.18 14.91 -14.64
C ALA A 670 -10.42 14.71 -13.75
N LYS A 671 -10.63 15.55 -12.72
CA LYS A 671 -11.86 15.50 -11.90
C LYS A 671 -13.12 15.89 -12.68
N ALA A 672 -13.02 16.85 -13.60
CA ALA A 672 -14.16 17.28 -14.43
C ALA A 672 -14.53 16.22 -15.48
N GLU A 673 -13.55 15.54 -16.06
CA GLU A 673 -13.76 14.39 -16.96
C GLU A 673 -14.34 13.19 -16.20
N LEU A 674 -13.79 12.87 -15.03
CA LEU A 674 -14.30 11.79 -14.16
C LEU A 674 -15.77 11.98 -13.78
N ALA A 675 -16.23 13.22 -13.64
CA ALA A 675 -17.62 13.51 -13.33
C ALA A 675 -18.59 13.20 -14.49
N LYS A 676 -18.10 13.14 -15.74
CA LYS A 676 -18.90 12.93 -16.96
C LYS A 676 -18.76 11.52 -17.55
N GLU A 677 -17.67 10.83 -17.25
CA GLU A 677 -17.33 9.53 -17.83
C GLU A 677 -18.24 8.41 -17.30
N THR A 678 -18.75 7.55 -18.17
CA THR A 678 -19.62 6.42 -17.79
C THR A 678 -18.89 5.07 -17.85
N ASP A 679 -17.86 4.95 -18.70
CA ASP A 679 -17.11 3.70 -18.86
C ASP A 679 -16.34 3.34 -17.57
N PRO A 680 -16.55 2.15 -16.97
CA PRO A 680 -15.92 1.78 -15.72
C PRO A 680 -14.39 1.84 -15.76
N LEU A 681 -13.75 1.35 -16.83
CA LEU A 681 -12.28 1.33 -16.96
C LEU A 681 -11.73 2.75 -17.12
N ARG A 682 -12.37 3.61 -17.92
CA ARG A 682 -11.95 5.01 -18.08
C ARG A 682 -12.16 5.81 -16.79
N ARG A 683 -13.26 5.59 -16.06
CA ARG A 683 -13.48 6.20 -14.74
C ARG A 683 -12.35 5.84 -13.78
N GLN A 684 -11.96 4.56 -13.76
CA GLN A 684 -10.85 4.08 -12.94
C GLN A 684 -9.52 4.77 -13.31
N VAL A 685 -9.22 4.90 -14.61
CA VAL A 685 -8.03 5.63 -15.11
C VAL A 685 -8.07 7.10 -14.68
N LEU A 686 -9.20 7.77 -14.79
CA LEU A 686 -9.34 9.18 -14.43
C LEU A 686 -9.21 9.43 -12.92
N ASP A 687 -9.72 8.52 -12.07
CA ASP A 687 -9.54 8.62 -10.62
C ASP A 687 -8.07 8.37 -10.22
N GLY A 688 -7.45 7.34 -10.81
CA GLY A 688 -6.01 7.10 -10.62
C GLY A 688 -5.16 8.30 -11.01
N ARG A 689 -5.49 8.95 -12.13
CA ARG A 689 -4.84 10.18 -12.61
C ARG A 689 -5.00 11.34 -11.62
N GLN A 690 -6.19 11.62 -11.10
CA GLN A 690 -6.38 12.74 -10.15
C GLN A 690 -5.67 12.51 -8.81
N LEU A 691 -5.62 11.26 -8.33
CA LEU A 691 -4.86 10.89 -7.13
C LEU A 691 -3.36 11.08 -7.36
N ALA A 692 -2.84 10.61 -8.50
CA ALA A 692 -1.43 10.74 -8.84
C ALA A 692 -0.99 12.22 -8.90
N LEU A 693 -1.81 13.08 -9.50
CA LEU A 693 -1.57 14.52 -9.58
C LEU A 693 -1.58 15.17 -8.19
N LYS A 694 -2.51 14.78 -7.30
CA LYS A 694 -2.55 15.26 -5.91
C LYS A 694 -1.28 14.91 -5.14
N VAL A 695 -0.87 13.64 -5.19
CA VAL A 695 0.32 13.15 -4.49
C VAL A 695 1.58 13.84 -5.00
N SER A 696 1.70 14.00 -6.33
CA SER A 696 2.82 14.69 -6.96
C SER A 696 2.92 16.14 -6.49
N ALA A 697 1.82 16.90 -6.50
CA ALA A 697 1.80 18.29 -6.07
C ALA A 697 2.26 18.46 -4.61
N ASN A 698 1.78 17.60 -3.71
CA ASN A 698 2.18 17.64 -2.29
C ASN A 698 3.65 17.27 -2.08
N SER A 699 4.22 16.42 -2.95
CA SER A 699 5.61 15.98 -2.84
C SER A 699 6.63 17.05 -3.23
N VAL A 700 6.25 18.05 -4.04
CA VAL A 700 7.14 19.14 -4.50
C VAL A 700 7.66 19.95 -3.31
N TYR A 701 6.80 20.33 -2.37
CA TYR A 701 7.21 21.00 -1.14
C TYR A 701 8.15 20.12 -0.29
N GLY A 702 7.79 18.85 -0.09
CA GLY A 702 8.61 17.93 0.70
C GLY A 702 10.01 17.71 0.12
N PHE A 703 10.17 17.88 -1.20
CA PHE A 703 11.46 17.79 -1.88
C PHE A 703 12.40 18.95 -1.52
N THR A 704 11.88 20.19 -1.40
CA THR A 704 12.73 21.35 -1.05
C THR A 704 13.27 21.25 0.37
N GLY A 705 12.51 20.67 1.31
CA GLY A 705 12.90 20.54 2.73
C GLY A 705 13.74 19.31 3.05
N ALA A 706 13.96 18.40 2.09
CA ALA A 706 14.69 17.16 2.31
C ALA A 706 16.21 17.38 2.33
N GLN A 707 16.78 17.67 3.50
CA GLN A 707 18.22 17.85 3.71
C GLN A 707 19.07 16.71 3.13
N VAL A 708 18.63 15.46 3.35
CA VAL A 708 19.19 14.28 2.70
C VAL A 708 18.41 14.03 1.40
N GLY A 709 18.83 14.71 0.34
CA GLY A 709 18.18 14.67 -0.97
C GLY A 709 19.10 15.15 -2.09
N LYS A 710 18.55 15.23 -3.31
CA LYS A 710 19.31 15.66 -4.51
C LYS A 710 19.49 17.18 -4.61
N LEU A 711 18.56 17.98 -4.07
CA LEU A 711 18.56 19.45 -4.22
C LEU A 711 17.80 20.14 -3.06
N PRO A 712 18.29 20.10 -1.82
CA PRO A 712 17.64 20.81 -0.72
C PRO A 712 17.73 22.34 -0.87
N CYS A 713 16.69 23.02 -0.43
CA CYS A 713 16.65 24.48 -0.21
C CYS A 713 15.70 24.75 0.96
N LEU A 714 16.30 24.88 2.15
CA LEU A 714 15.56 25.01 3.41
C LEU A 714 14.85 26.37 3.51
N GLU A 715 15.42 27.39 2.89
CA GLU A 715 14.90 28.76 2.82
C GLU A 715 13.49 28.79 2.23
N ILE A 716 13.24 28.02 1.15
CA ILE A 716 11.90 27.85 0.58
C ILE A 716 10.96 27.19 1.59
N SER A 717 11.42 26.14 2.26
CA SER A 717 10.59 25.33 3.15
C SER A 717 10.22 26.08 4.44
N GLN A 718 11.16 26.84 4.99
CA GLN A 718 10.99 27.77 6.09
C GLN A 718 10.02 28.89 5.71
N SER A 719 10.20 29.49 4.54
CA SER A 719 9.32 30.55 4.03
C SER A 719 7.88 30.06 3.85
N VAL A 720 7.67 28.87 3.27
CA VAL A 720 6.34 28.26 3.11
C VAL A 720 5.65 28.05 4.45
N THR A 721 6.37 27.49 5.43
CA THR A 721 5.80 27.28 6.78
C THR A 721 5.56 28.60 7.52
N GLY A 722 6.42 29.60 7.32
CA GLY A 722 6.24 30.97 7.82
C GLY A 722 4.94 31.59 7.33
N PHE A 723 4.69 31.56 6.02
CA PHE A 723 3.43 32.02 5.45
C PHE A 723 2.23 31.21 5.96
N GLY A 724 2.36 29.88 6.04
CA GLY A 724 1.29 29.02 6.58
C GLY A 724 0.87 29.43 7.99
N ARG A 725 1.84 29.69 8.88
CA ARG A 725 1.57 30.18 10.26
C ARG A 725 0.90 31.55 10.29
N GLN A 726 1.35 32.48 9.44
CA GLN A 726 0.74 33.81 9.34
C GLN A 726 -0.71 33.74 8.82
N MET A 727 -0.97 32.89 7.82
CA MET A 727 -2.28 32.75 7.20
C MET A 727 -3.32 32.14 8.13
N ILE A 728 -2.97 31.09 8.88
CA ILE A 728 -3.92 30.47 9.82
C ILE A 728 -4.26 31.40 10.99
N GLU A 729 -3.28 32.16 11.50
CA GLU A 729 -3.54 33.16 12.55
C GLU A 729 -4.42 34.31 12.03
N LYS A 730 -4.13 34.82 10.81
CA LYS A 730 -4.98 35.81 10.15
C LYS A 730 -6.41 35.28 9.95
N THR A 731 -6.56 34.03 9.54
CA THR A 731 -7.88 33.39 9.36
C THR A 731 -8.65 33.34 10.67
N LYS A 732 -8.01 32.91 11.75
CA LYS A 732 -8.61 32.91 13.09
C LYS A 732 -9.11 34.31 13.48
N GLN A 733 -8.25 35.33 13.37
CA GLN A 733 -8.59 36.70 13.73
C GLN A 733 -9.75 37.26 12.90
N LEU A 734 -9.75 37.02 11.59
CA LEU A 734 -10.81 37.46 10.68
C LEU A 734 -12.17 36.82 11.02
N VAL A 735 -12.19 35.51 11.29
CA VAL A 735 -13.43 34.80 11.64
C VAL A 735 -13.98 35.25 12.98
N GLU A 736 -13.12 35.37 14.01
CA GLU A 736 -13.56 35.79 15.37
C GLU A 736 -13.97 37.27 15.44
N SER A 737 -13.44 38.15 14.58
CA SER A 737 -13.77 39.58 14.59
C SER A 737 -15.01 39.95 13.77
N LYS A 738 -15.28 39.26 12.65
CA LYS A 738 -16.44 39.54 11.80
C LYS A 738 -17.73 39.00 12.38
N TYR A 739 -17.74 37.74 12.78
CA TYR A 739 -18.96 37.02 13.18
C TYR A 739 -19.25 37.23 14.67
N THR A 740 -19.69 38.44 15.02
CA THR A 740 -19.94 38.89 16.40
C THR A 740 -21.35 39.48 16.56
N VAL A 741 -21.81 39.56 17.80
CA VAL A 741 -23.10 40.18 18.15
C VAL A 741 -23.14 41.68 17.79
N GLU A 742 -21.99 42.37 17.88
CA GLU A 742 -21.84 43.77 17.49
C GLU A 742 -22.05 43.98 15.98
N ASN A 743 -21.67 42.99 15.17
CA ASN A 743 -21.87 42.97 13.73
C ASN A 743 -23.21 42.33 13.32
N SER A 744 -24.19 42.30 14.23
CA SER A 744 -25.56 41.79 14.00
C SER A 744 -25.66 40.27 13.73
N TYR A 745 -24.69 39.46 14.16
CA TYR A 745 -24.81 38.01 14.16
C TYR A 745 -25.43 37.49 15.46
N SER A 746 -26.00 36.28 15.42
CA SER A 746 -26.72 35.68 16.56
C SER A 746 -25.82 35.36 17.78
N ALA A 747 -24.53 35.10 17.56
CA ALA A 747 -23.58 34.80 18.60
C ALA A 747 -22.15 35.19 18.17
N ASN A 748 -21.26 35.32 19.15
CA ASN A 748 -19.84 35.49 18.90
C ASN A 748 -19.20 34.16 18.49
N ALA A 749 -18.73 34.11 17.24
CA ALA A 749 -17.97 32.99 16.72
C ALA A 749 -16.65 32.85 17.49
N LYS A 750 -16.24 31.61 17.75
CA LYS A 750 -14.96 31.31 18.42
C LYS A 750 -14.28 30.13 17.77
N VAL A 751 -12.99 30.27 17.46
CA VAL A 751 -12.17 29.18 16.95
C VAL A 751 -11.80 28.26 18.12
N VAL A 752 -12.26 27.02 18.08
CA VAL A 752 -12.04 26.03 19.14
C VAL A 752 -10.79 25.19 18.90
N TYR A 753 -10.37 25.05 17.65
CA TYR A 753 -9.18 24.31 17.25
C TYR A 753 -8.71 24.70 15.85
N GLY A 754 -7.45 24.44 15.55
CA GLY A 754 -6.91 24.53 14.19
C GLY A 754 -5.62 23.74 14.06
N ASP A 755 -5.47 23.01 12.96
CA ASP A 755 -4.31 22.17 12.69
C ASP A 755 -3.75 22.50 11.31
N THR A 756 -2.68 23.29 11.26
CA THR A 756 -1.92 23.63 10.05
C THR A 756 -2.69 24.37 8.95
N ASP A 757 -3.63 23.68 8.30
CA ASP A 757 -4.42 24.11 7.14
C ASP A 757 -5.91 24.30 7.48
N SER A 758 -6.39 23.69 8.55
CA SER A 758 -7.80 23.75 8.94
C SER A 758 -8.07 24.59 10.19
N VAL A 759 -9.21 25.28 10.20
CA VAL A 759 -9.74 26.06 11.33
C VAL A 759 -11.14 25.56 11.67
N MET A 760 -11.35 25.21 12.93
CA MET A 760 -12.63 24.71 13.46
C MET A 760 -13.30 25.81 14.27
N CYS A 761 -14.34 26.39 13.70
CA CYS A 761 -15.08 27.51 14.25
C CYS A 761 -16.42 27.07 14.85
N ARG A 762 -16.69 27.53 16.08
CA ARG A 762 -18.00 27.45 16.72
C ARG A 762 -18.75 28.75 16.47
N PHE A 763 -19.73 28.73 15.57
CA PHE A 763 -20.59 29.89 15.28
C PHE A 763 -21.68 30.14 16.32
N GLY A 764 -22.03 29.13 17.14
CA GLY A 764 -23.00 29.28 18.23
C GLY A 764 -24.46 29.01 17.87
N VAL A 765 -24.76 28.78 16.58
CA VAL A 765 -26.09 28.31 16.12
C VAL A 765 -26.30 26.83 16.44
N SER A 766 -27.54 26.42 16.72
CA SER A 766 -27.90 25.04 17.05
C SER A 766 -28.26 24.18 15.83
N SER A 767 -28.59 24.80 14.70
CA SER A 767 -28.94 24.11 13.45
C SER A 767 -27.71 23.83 12.58
N VAL A 768 -27.58 22.60 12.09
CA VAL A 768 -26.52 22.22 11.13
C VAL A 768 -26.66 23.00 9.83
N ALA A 769 -27.88 23.25 9.36
CA ALA A 769 -28.12 23.98 8.11
C ALA A 769 -27.60 25.42 8.17
N GLU A 770 -27.87 26.12 9.29
CA GLU A 770 -27.38 27.48 9.50
C GLU A 770 -25.85 27.51 9.66
N ALA A 771 -25.28 26.53 10.38
CA ALA A 771 -23.84 26.40 10.51
C ALA A 771 -23.14 26.18 9.16
N MET A 772 -23.74 25.36 8.27
CA MET A 772 -23.24 25.17 6.90
C MET A 772 -23.32 26.46 6.08
N ALA A 773 -24.42 27.21 6.17
CA ALA A 773 -24.58 28.47 5.45
C ALA A 773 -23.54 29.51 5.88
N LEU A 774 -23.40 29.73 7.20
CA LEU A 774 -22.38 30.62 7.77
C LEU A 774 -20.96 30.15 7.44
N GLY A 775 -20.73 28.84 7.44
CA GLY A 775 -19.46 28.24 7.05
C GLY A 775 -19.05 28.56 5.62
N ARG A 776 -19.98 28.43 4.67
CA ARG A 776 -19.75 28.76 3.26
C ARG A 776 -19.50 30.25 3.07
N GLU A 777 -20.30 31.09 3.72
CA GLU A 777 -20.13 32.54 3.69
C GLU A 777 -18.74 32.95 4.24
N ALA A 778 -18.35 32.39 5.40
CA ALA A 778 -17.06 32.65 6.02
C ALA A 778 -15.90 32.19 5.13
N ALA A 779 -16.00 31.01 4.51
CA ALA A 779 -14.97 30.50 3.61
C ALA A 779 -14.74 31.44 2.41
N ASP A 780 -15.81 31.87 1.76
CA ASP A 780 -15.73 32.76 0.60
C ASP A 780 -15.26 34.16 0.99
N TRP A 781 -15.73 34.72 2.12
CA TRP A 781 -15.31 36.02 2.60
C TRP A 781 -13.83 36.06 3.02
N VAL A 782 -13.37 35.06 3.79
CA VAL A 782 -11.96 34.97 4.20
C VAL A 782 -11.05 34.79 2.99
N SER A 783 -11.47 34.00 2.00
CA SER A 783 -10.71 33.80 0.76
C SER A 783 -10.38 35.11 0.03
N GLY A 784 -11.26 36.11 0.10
CA GLY A 784 -11.03 37.45 -0.48
C GLY A 784 -9.87 38.24 0.14
N HIS A 785 -9.28 37.79 1.24
CA HIS A 785 -8.17 38.47 1.95
C HIS A 785 -6.78 37.90 1.61
N PHE A 786 -6.70 36.96 0.68
CA PHE A 786 -5.47 36.29 0.26
C PHE A 786 -5.26 36.40 -1.26
N PRO A 787 -4.00 36.37 -1.72
CA PRO A 787 -3.71 36.35 -3.15
C PRO A 787 -4.15 35.03 -3.80
N LEU A 788 -4.57 35.09 -5.07
CA LEU A 788 -4.86 33.89 -5.84
C LEU A 788 -3.59 33.02 -6.00
N PRO A 789 -3.69 31.68 -6.01
CA PRO A 789 -4.90 30.85 -5.94
C PRO A 789 -5.27 30.38 -4.52
N ILE A 790 -4.83 31.07 -3.46
CA ILE A 790 -5.16 30.69 -2.09
C ILE A 790 -6.66 30.84 -1.88
N ARG A 791 -7.31 29.74 -1.51
CA ARG A 791 -8.74 29.68 -1.22
C ARG A 791 -9.00 28.81 -0.01
N LEU A 792 -9.81 29.33 0.90
CA LEU A 792 -10.40 28.61 2.01
C LEU A 792 -11.73 28.01 1.54
N GLU A 793 -11.98 26.74 1.86
CA GLU A 793 -13.20 26.03 1.51
C GLU A 793 -13.94 25.56 2.77
N PHE A 794 -15.26 25.62 2.72
CA PHE A 794 -16.09 24.90 3.68
C PHE A 794 -15.94 23.40 3.39
N GLU A 795 -15.52 22.63 4.38
CA GLU A 795 -15.34 21.19 4.23
C GLU A 795 -16.50 20.41 4.85
N LYS A 796 -16.88 20.74 6.09
CA LYS A 796 -17.78 19.93 6.91
C LYS A 796 -18.26 20.64 8.18
N VAL A 797 -19.31 20.11 8.78
CA VAL A 797 -19.77 20.42 10.15
C VAL A 797 -19.67 19.16 11.02
N TYR A 798 -19.21 19.32 12.26
CA TYR A 798 -19.31 18.30 13.31
C TYR A 798 -20.48 18.58 14.25
N PHE A 799 -21.35 17.59 14.45
CA PHE A 799 -22.44 17.69 15.44
C PHE A 799 -22.91 16.33 15.96
N PRO A 800 -22.58 15.92 17.21
CA PRO A 800 -21.74 16.63 18.19
C PRO A 800 -20.23 16.48 17.90
N TYR A 801 -19.41 17.19 18.68
CA TYR A 801 -17.94 17.20 18.56
C TYR A 801 -17.24 16.98 19.92
N LEU A 802 -16.21 16.14 19.96
CA LEU A 802 -15.41 15.81 21.14
C LEU A 802 -13.93 16.10 20.86
N LEU A 803 -13.37 17.11 21.55
CA LEU A 803 -11.98 17.53 21.40
C LEU A 803 -11.19 17.20 22.66
N ILE A 804 -10.26 16.24 22.55
CA ILE A 804 -9.48 15.74 23.70
C ILE A 804 -8.13 16.47 23.80
N SER A 805 -7.38 16.50 22.71
CA SER A 805 -6.07 17.18 22.65
C SER A 805 -5.68 17.51 21.21
N LYS A 806 -4.51 18.13 21.02
CA LYS A 806 -3.92 18.32 19.68
C LYS A 806 -3.90 16.99 18.93
N LYS A 807 -4.37 17.02 17.67
CA LYS A 807 -4.48 15.87 16.75
C LYS A 807 -5.31 14.69 17.30
N ARG A 808 -6.17 14.92 18.31
CA ARG A 808 -7.02 13.89 18.95
C ARG A 808 -8.44 14.40 19.21
N TYR A 809 -9.36 14.01 18.33
CA TYR A 809 -10.76 14.41 18.40
C TYR A 809 -11.66 13.40 17.69
N ALA A 810 -12.96 13.46 17.97
CA ALA A 810 -14.00 12.71 17.29
C ALA A 810 -15.25 13.56 17.10
N GLY A 811 -16.08 13.23 16.11
CA GLY A 811 -17.37 13.89 15.90
C GLY A 811 -18.19 13.21 14.82
N LEU A 812 -19.47 13.55 14.75
CA LEU A 812 -20.33 13.13 13.63
C LEU A 812 -20.20 14.10 12.47
N LEU A 813 -19.83 13.56 11.31
CA LEU A 813 -19.51 14.31 10.11
C LEU A 813 -20.78 14.62 9.30
N PHE A 814 -20.98 15.89 8.95
CA PHE A 814 -21.98 16.34 8.00
C PHE A 814 -21.26 17.10 6.87
N SER A 815 -21.21 16.52 5.67
CA SER A 815 -20.56 17.15 4.51
C SER A 815 -21.56 17.83 3.57
N SER A 816 -22.56 17.07 3.10
CA SER A 816 -23.33 17.43 1.90
C SER A 816 -24.75 17.86 2.22
N ARG A 817 -25.37 17.23 3.22
CA ARG A 817 -26.73 17.52 3.68
C ARG A 817 -26.76 17.79 5.18
N SER A 818 -27.74 18.57 5.61
CA SER A 818 -27.94 18.95 7.02
C SER A 818 -28.86 18.00 7.80
N ASP A 819 -29.55 17.09 7.11
CA ASP A 819 -30.56 16.17 7.65
C ASP A 819 -29.97 14.86 8.17
N ALA A 820 -28.89 14.37 7.56
CA ALA A 820 -28.23 13.12 7.91
C ALA A 820 -26.72 13.28 8.02
N HIS A 821 -26.13 12.55 8.97
CA HIS A 821 -24.67 12.46 9.12
C HIS A 821 -24.10 11.38 8.19
N ASP A 822 -22.87 11.58 7.72
CA ASP A 822 -22.18 10.64 6.84
C ASP A 822 -21.59 9.46 7.63
N ARG A 823 -20.83 9.78 8.67
CA ARG A 823 -20.13 8.81 9.54
C ARG A 823 -19.57 9.50 10.78
N MET A 824 -19.12 8.69 11.74
CA MET A 824 -18.26 9.15 12.82
C MET A 824 -16.82 9.31 12.32
N ASP A 825 -16.22 10.49 12.52
CA ASP A 825 -14.79 10.72 12.28
C ASP A 825 -14.02 10.57 13.59
N CYS A 826 -12.86 9.91 13.55
CA CYS A 826 -12.00 9.66 14.70
C CYS A 826 -10.56 9.96 14.29
N LYS A 827 -9.99 11.06 14.79
CA LYS A 827 -8.60 11.45 14.52
C LYS A 827 -7.71 11.16 15.72
N GLY A 828 -6.65 10.39 15.51
CA GLY A 828 -5.59 10.16 16.51
C GLY A 828 -5.99 9.36 17.76
N LEU A 829 -7.25 8.96 17.87
CA LEU A 829 -7.78 8.14 18.96
C LEU A 829 -7.37 6.67 18.81
N GLU A 830 -7.51 5.92 19.89
CA GLU A 830 -7.14 4.52 19.98
C GLU A 830 -7.94 3.62 19.02
N ALA A 831 -9.12 4.03 18.58
CA ALA A 831 -9.93 3.32 17.57
C ALA A 831 -9.22 3.16 16.22
N VAL A 832 -8.39 4.12 15.81
CA VAL A 832 -7.69 4.12 14.50
C VAL A 832 -6.21 3.75 14.61
N ARG A 833 -5.74 3.51 15.84
CA ARG A 833 -4.37 3.08 16.11
C ARG A 833 -4.25 1.56 16.07
N ARG A 834 -3.02 1.09 15.85
CA ARG A 834 -2.68 -0.34 15.67
C ARG A 834 -1.78 -0.91 16.76
N ASP A 835 -1.34 -0.07 17.69
CA ASP A 835 -0.44 -0.44 18.79
C ASP A 835 -1.17 -0.88 20.07
N ASN A 836 -2.48 -1.11 19.97
CA ASN A 836 -3.36 -1.59 21.03
C ASN A 836 -4.11 -2.87 20.61
N CYS A 837 -4.70 -3.56 21.58
CA CYS A 837 -5.50 -4.74 21.29
C CYS A 837 -6.87 -4.36 20.67
N PRO A 838 -7.49 -5.24 19.86
CA PRO A 838 -8.80 -4.98 19.25
C PRO A 838 -9.89 -4.61 20.26
N LEU A 839 -9.85 -5.17 21.48
CA LEU A 839 -10.80 -4.85 22.55
C LEU A 839 -10.87 -3.34 22.83
N VAL A 840 -9.72 -2.67 22.94
CA VAL A 840 -9.65 -1.23 23.21
C VAL A 840 -10.28 -0.44 22.08
N ALA A 841 -9.93 -0.76 20.84
CA ALA A 841 -10.48 -0.07 19.67
C ALA A 841 -12.00 -0.24 19.59
N ASN A 842 -12.49 -1.48 19.76
CA ASN A 842 -13.91 -1.80 19.73
C ASN A 842 -14.69 -1.10 20.85
N LEU A 843 -14.15 -1.10 22.07
CA LEU A 843 -14.77 -0.42 23.20
C LEU A 843 -14.83 1.09 22.97
N VAL A 844 -13.73 1.71 22.52
CA VAL A 844 -13.69 3.15 22.20
C VAL A 844 -14.71 3.49 21.11
N THR A 845 -14.78 2.70 20.04
CA THR A 845 -15.76 2.91 18.97
C THR A 845 -17.20 2.76 19.47
N ALA A 846 -17.49 1.74 20.28
CA ALA A 846 -18.82 1.51 20.84
C ALA A 846 -19.22 2.63 21.81
N SER A 847 -18.32 3.05 22.69
CA SER A 847 -18.53 4.18 23.60
C SER A 847 -18.78 5.48 22.85
N LEU A 848 -17.99 5.78 21.81
CA LEU A 848 -18.19 6.97 20.98
C LEU A 848 -19.50 6.91 20.18
N ARG A 849 -19.93 5.74 19.70
CA ARG A 849 -21.24 5.61 19.04
C ARG A 849 -22.37 5.95 19.99
N ARG A 850 -22.41 5.33 21.17
CA ARG A 850 -23.44 5.61 22.19
C ARG A 850 -23.42 7.08 22.64
N LEU A 851 -22.22 7.65 22.72
CA LEU A 851 -22.04 9.04 23.16
C LEU A 851 -22.42 10.06 22.08
N LEU A 852 -22.02 9.86 20.83
CA LEU A 852 -22.16 10.84 19.76
C LEU A 852 -23.44 10.66 18.93
N ILE A 853 -23.89 9.41 18.75
CA ILE A 853 -25.09 9.07 17.98
C ILE A 853 -26.30 9.05 18.91
N ASP A 854 -26.29 8.17 19.92
CA ASP A 854 -27.45 7.97 20.80
C ASP A 854 -27.56 9.08 21.86
N ARG A 855 -26.48 9.85 22.07
CA ARG A 855 -26.36 10.89 23.10
C ARG A 855 -26.67 10.37 24.51
N ASP A 856 -26.27 9.13 24.79
CA ASP A 856 -26.47 8.45 26.07
C ASP A 856 -25.13 8.14 26.78
N PRO A 857 -24.61 9.08 27.60
CA PRO A 857 -23.43 8.83 28.41
C PRO A 857 -23.62 7.72 29.44
N ALA A 858 -24.83 7.52 29.97
CA ALA A 858 -25.10 6.50 30.98
C ALA A 858 -25.00 5.10 30.38
N GLY A 859 -25.59 4.88 29.19
CA GLY A 859 -25.45 3.65 28.43
C GLY A 859 -24.00 3.38 27.99
N ALA A 860 -23.24 4.43 27.64
CA ALA A 860 -21.82 4.30 27.32
C ALA A 860 -20.97 3.87 28.54
N VAL A 861 -21.27 4.40 29.73
CA VAL A 861 -20.63 3.99 31.00
C VAL A 861 -21.00 2.56 31.36
N ALA A 862 -22.28 2.20 31.31
CA ALA A 862 -22.75 0.85 31.62
C ALA A 862 -22.09 -0.21 30.71
N HIS A 863 -21.99 0.09 29.40
CA HIS A 863 -21.29 -0.77 28.45
C HIS A 863 -19.80 -0.93 28.78
N ALA A 864 -19.11 0.16 29.16
CA ALA A 864 -17.71 0.08 29.57
C ALA A 864 -17.52 -0.75 30.86
N GLN A 865 -18.43 -0.62 31.82
CA GLN A 865 -18.42 -1.42 33.05
C GLN A 865 -18.63 -2.90 32.77
N ASP A 866 -19.54 -3.25 31.86
CA ASP A 866 -19.80 -4.63 31.45
C ASP A 866 -18.57 -5.27 30.79
N VAL A 867 -17.93 -4.55 29.85
CA VAL A 867 -16.69 -5.03 29.20
C VAL A 867 -15.54 -5.20 30.21
N ILE A 868 -15.43 -4.31 31.20
CA ILE A 868 -14.43 -4.46 32.28
C ILE A 868 -14.76 -5.69 33.14
N SER A 869 -16.04 -5.91 33.46
CA SER A 869 -16.47 -7.10 34.20
C SER A 869 -16.16 -8.38 33.43
N ASP A 870 -16.42 -8.42 32.12
CA ASP A 870 -16.10 -9.53 31.24
C ASP A 870 -14.60 -9.82 31.17
N LEU A 871 -13.77 -8.79 31.11
CA LEU A 871 -12.32 -8.93 31.14
C LEU A 871 -11.86 -9.59 32.45
N LEU A 872 -12.36 -9.11 33.58
CA LEU A 872 -11.97 -9.61 34.91
C LEU A 872 -12.56 -10.99 35.23
N CYS A 873 -13.66 -11.35 34.58
CA CYS A 873 -14.28 -12.67 34.66
C CYS A 873 -13.70 -13.69 33.67
N ASN A 874 -12.67 -13.34 32.89
CA ASN A 874 -12.08 -14.17 31.81
C ASN A 874 -13.09 -14.61 30.74
N ARG A 875 -14.09 -13.76 30.44
CA ARG A 875 -15.12 -14.01 29.41
C ARG A 875 -14.78 -13.41 28.04
N ILE A 876 -13.67 -12.66 27.95
CA ILE A 876 -13.16 -12.08 26.70
C ILE A 876 -12.33 -13.10 25.92
N ASP A 877 -12.57 -13.18 24.61
CA ASP A 877 -11.79 -14.02 23.71
C ASP A 877 -10.36 -13.50 23.51
N ILE A 878 -9.40 -14.42 23.37
CA ILE A 878 -7.98 -14.07 23.22
C ILE A 878 -7.69 -13.23 21.97
N SER A 879 -8.47 -13.39 20.89
CA SER A 879 -8.31 -12.59 19.67
C SER A 879 -8.47 -11.09 19.94
N GLN A 880 -9.31 -10.72 20.92
CA GLN A 880 -9.52 -9.33 21.32
C GLN A 880 -8.36 -8.76 22.14
N LEU A 881 -7.45 -9.62 22.63
CA LEU A 881 -6.33 -9.27 23.49
C LEU A 881 -4.98 -9.27 22.77
N VAL A 882 -4.94 -9.72 21.50
CA VAL A 882 -3.71 -9.74 20.69
C VAL A 882 -3.23 -8.31 20.41
N ILE A 883 -1.97 -8.06 20.72
CA ILE A 883 -1.25 -6.82 20.40
C ILE A 883 -0.27 -7.12 19.27
N THR A 884 -0.13 -6.21 18.30
CA THR A 884 0.81 -6.37 17.20
C THR A 884 1.82 -5.22 17.18
N LYS A 885 3.11 -5.54 17.02
CA LYS A 885 4.18 -4.54 16.81
C LYS A 885 5.13 -4.98 15.72
N GLU A 886 5.62 -4.00 14.98
CA GLU A 886 6.53 -4.20 13.84
C GLU A 886 7.97 -4.39 14.31
N LEU A 887 8.63 -5.43 13.81
CA LEU A 887 10.03 -5.74 14.08
C LEU A 887 10.93 -4.96 13.10
N THR A 888 11.32 -3.75 13.49
CA THR A 888 11.97 -2.78 12.58
C THR A 888 13.46 -3.00 12.33
N ARG A 889 14.14 -3.73 13.21
CA ARG A 889 15.60 -3.92 13.20
C ARG A 889 15.95 -5.21 13.94
N ALA A 890 17.20 -5.65 13.85
CA ALA A 890 17.66 -6.80 14.63
C ALA A 890 17.60 -6.49 16.14
N ALA A 891 17.44 -7.51 16.97
CA ALA A 891 17.31 -7.35 18.43
C ALA A 891 18.47 -6.55 19.05
N ALA A 892 19.69 -6.75 18.53
CA ALA A 892 20.91 -6.05 18.98
C ALA A 892 20.90 -4.54 18.71
N ASP A 893 20.14 -4.08 17.72
CA ASP A 893 20.12 -2.67 17.28
C ASP A 893 19.06 -1.83 18.03
N TYR A 894 18.27 -2.46 18.90
CA TYR A 894 17.30 -1.76 19.74
C TYR A 894 17.98 -1.21 21.00
N ALA A 895 17.79 0.09 21.26
CA ALA A 895 18.35 0.76 22.44
C ALA A 895 17.80 0.24 23.79
N GLY A 896 16.70 -0.52 23.78
CA GLY A 896 16.12 -1.10 24.99
C GLY A 896 15.25 -2.31 24.67
N LYS A 897 15.12 -3.22 25.66
CA LYS A 897 14.36 -4.46 25.52
C LYS A 897 12.87 -4.19 25.29
N GLN A 898 12.30 -4.81 24.27
CA GLN A 898 10.89 -4.68 23.90
C GLN A 898 10.22 -6.05 23.88
N ALA A 899 8.92 -6.09 24.20
CA ALA A 899 8.13 -7.33 24.25
C ALA A 899 8.19 -8.15 22.95
N HIS A 900 7.79 -7.55 21.82
CA HIS A 900 7.80 -8.19 20.51
C HIS A 900 9.18 -8.68 20.05
N VAL A 901 10.26 -7.98 20.43
CA VAL A 901 11.63 -8.36 20.08
C VAL A 901 12.06 -9.60 20.87
N GLU A 902 11.85 -9.60 22.18
CA GLU A 902 12.16 -10.74 23.04
C GLU A 902 11.33 -11.97 22.69
N LEU A 903 10.05 -11.78 22.31
CA LEU A 903 9.23 -12.88 21.82
C LEU A 903 9.75 -13.43 20.49
N ALA A 904 10.09 -12.60 19.52
CA ALA A 904 10.60 -13.06 18.23
C ALA A 904 11.88 -13.90 18.39
N GLU A 905 12.81 -13.46 19.24
CA GLU A 905 14.02 -14.24 19.55
C GLU A 905 13.71 -15.55 20.29
N ARG A 906 12.72 -15.56 21.20
CA ARG A 906 12.28 -16.79 21.88
C ARG A 906 11.61 -17.77 20.92
N MET A 907 10.76 -17.28 20.02
CA MET A 907 10.16 -18.09 18.96
C MET A 907 11.24 -18.68 18.07
N ARG A 908 12.25 -17.89 17.67
CA ARG A 908 13.36 -18.38 16.86
C ARG A 908 14.19 -19.48 17.54
N LYS A 909 14.33 -19.43 18.86
CA LYS A 909 14.97 -20.51 19.64
C LYS A 909 14.09 -21.75 19.78
N ARG A 910 12.77 -21.57 19.86
CA ARG A 910 11.79 -22.65 20.04
C ARG A 910 11.55 -23.41 18.74
N ASP A 911 11.28 -22.68 17.68
CA ASP A 911 11.02 -23.15 16.32
C ASP A 911 11.45 -22.04 15.36
N PRO A 912 12.68 -22.14 14.81
CA PRO A 912 13.20 -21.17 13.84
C PRO A 912 12.28 -20.97 12.64
N GLY A 913 11.52 -22.00 12.24
CA GLY A 913 10.68 -21.95 11.06
C GLY A 913 9.38 -21.17 11.22
N SER A 914 8.94 -20.97 12.46
CA SER A 914 7.74 -20.19 12.78
C SER A 914 8.04 -18.75 13.22
N ALA A 915 9.32 -18.36 13.24
CA ALA A 915 9.78 -17.11 13.82
C ALA A 915 9.58 -15.91 12.87
N PRO A 916 9.13 -14.75 13.39
CA PRO A 916 9.01 -13.54 12.59
C PRO A 916 10.35 -13.03 12.04
N SER A 917 10.30 -12.45 10.84
CA SER A 917 11.42 -11.80 10.15
C SER A 917 11.41 -10.27 10.34
N LEU A 918 12.50 -9.62 9.95
CA LEU A 918 12.61 -8.15 10.00
C LEU A 918 11.62 -7.52 9.03
N GLY A 919 10.83 -6.57 9.53
CA GLY A 919 9.73 -5.92 8.80
C GLY A 919 8.35 -6.49 9.15
N ASP A 920 8.29 -7.69 9.73
CA ASP A 920 7.02 -8.33 10.08
C ASP A 920 6.39 -7.72 11.32
N ARG A 921 5.07 -7.87 11.43
CA ARG A 921 4.33 -7.56 12.66
C ARG A 921 4.23 -8.82 13.52
N VAL A 922 4.78 -8.76 14.71
CA VAL A 922 4.76 -9.84 15.70
C VAL A 922 3.49 -9.72 16.55
N PRO A 923 2.55 -10.69 16.47
CA PRO A 923 1.41 -10.76 17.37
C PRO A 923 1.82 -11.36 18.72
N TYR A 924 1.33 -10.80 19.82
CA TYR A 924 1.57 -11.32 21.16
C TYR A 924 0.44 -10.96 22.13
N VAL A 925 0.34 -11.74 23.21
CA VAL A 925 -0.49 -11.41 24.39
C VAL A 925 0.39 -11.30 25.63
N ILE A 926 -0.12 -10.69 26.69
CA ILE A 926 0.58 -10.56 27.98
C ILE A 926 0.02 -11.57 28.98
N ILE A 927 0.87 -12.52 29.39
CA ILE A 927 0.54 -13.55 30.39
C ILE A 927 0.78 -13.03 31.81
N SER A 928 0.12 -13.66 32.78
CA SER A 928 0.31 -13.37 34.20
C SER A 928 1.65 -13.94 34.71
N ALA A 929 2.31 -13.18 35.57
CA ALA A 929 3.58 -13.55 36.20
C ALA A 929 3.67 -12.92 37.60
N ALA A 930 4.75 -13.22 38.34
CA ALA A 930 4.99 -12.62 39.65
C ALA A 930 5.00 -11.08 39.58
N LYS A 931 4.59 -10.44 40.69
CA LYS A 931 4.51 -8.98 40.79
C LYS A 931 5.89 -8.35 40.52
N GLY A 932 5.93 -7.33 39.67
CA GLY A 932 7.17 -6.60 39.33
C GLY A 932 7.96 -7.19 38.14
N VAL A 933 7.55 -8.32 37.57
CA VAL A 933 8.17 -8.85 36.35
C VAL A 933 7.91 -7.91 35.18
N ALA A 934 8.96 -7.58 34.44
CA ALA A 934 8.89 -6.67 33.31
C ALA A 934 7.97 -7.20 32.20
N ALA A 935 7.21 -6.29 31.55
CA ALA A 935 6.23 -6.66 30.53
C ALA A 935 6.83 -7.43 29.33
N TYR A 936 8.10 -7.17 28.97
CA TYR A 936 8.75 -7.89 27.87
C TYR A 936 8.98 -9.38 28.16
N MET A 937 9.16 -9.75 29.43
CA MET A 937 9.30 -11.15 29.87
C MET A 937 7.96 -11.90 29.90
N LYS A 938 6.85 -11.18 29.81
CA LYS A 938 5.47 -11.70 29.91
C LYS A 938 4.78 -11.79 28.56
N SER A 939 5.47 -11.45 27.47
CA SER A 939 4.93 -11.57 26.12
C SER A 939 5.01 -13.02 25.65
N GLU A 940 3.94 -13.53 25.05
CA GLU A 940 3.91 -14.88 24.48
C GLU A 940 3.03 -14.94 23.23
N ASP A 941 3.30 -15.91 22.37
CA ASP A 941 2.54 -16.17 21.15
C ASP A 941 1.11 -16.63 21.47
N PRO A 942 0.06 -16.09 20.81
CA PRO A 942 -1.34 -16.43 21.12
C PRO A 942 -1.67 -17.91 20.98
N LEU A 943 -1.07 -18.61 20.00
CA LEU A 943 -1.28 -20.03 19.79
C LEU A 943 -0.63 -20.84 20.92
N PHE A 944 0.61 -20.50 21.29
CA PHE A 944 1.30 -21.13 22.41
C PHE A 944 0.53 -20.98 23.73
N VAL A 945 -0.04 -19.79 23.99
CA VAL A 945 -0.88 -19.53 25.17
C VAL A 945 -2.13 -20.42 25.18
N LEU A 946 -2.76 -20.61 24.03
CA LEU A 946 -3.96 -21.43 23.90
C LEU A 946 -3.66 -22.91 24.13
N GLU A 947 -2.59 -23.42 23.51
CA GLU A 947 -2.17 -24.83 23.63
C GLU A 947 -1.75 -25.19 25.05
N HIS A 948 -1.05 -24.28 25.74
CA HIS A 948 -0.56 -24.52 27.11
C HIS A 948 -1.48 -23.97 28.20
N SER A 949 -2.60 -23.34 27.82
CA SER A 949 -3.57 -22.74 28.75
C SER A 949 -2.91 -21.79 29.76
N LEU A 950 -2.06 -20.87 29.28
CA LEU A 950 -1.36 -19.91 30.14
C LEU A 950 -2.32 -18.80 30.62
N PRO A 951 -2.32 -18.42 31.91
CA PRO A 951 -3.19 -17.36 32.40
C PRO A 951 -2.86 -15.99 31.81
N ILE A 952 -3.89 -15.22 31.44
CA ILE A 952 -3.76 -13.85 30.94
C ILE A 952 -3.66 -12.86 32.12
N ASP A 953 -2.83 -11.81 31.97
CA ASP A 953 -2.77 -10.72 32.96
C ASP A 953 -3.90 -9.70 32.76
N THR A 954 -5.07 -9.98 33.33
CA THR A 954 -6.23 -9.07 33.25
C THR A 954 -5.97 -7.70 33.87
N GLN A 955 -5.09 -7.60 34.87
CA GLN A 955 -4.76 -6.33 35.51
C GLN A 955 -3.93 -5.45 34.56
N TYR A 956 -2.99 -6.04 33.83
CA TYR A 956 -2.24 -5.34 32.77
C TYR A 956 -3.19 -4.74 31.72
N TYR A 957 -4.14 -5.54 31.20
CA TYR A 957 -5.08 -5.06 30.19
C TYR A 957 -6.02 -3.97 30.74
N LEU A 958 -6.48 -4.09 31.99
CA LEU A 958 -7.31 -3.07 32.63
C LEU A 958 -6.56 -1.75 32.79
N GLU A 959 -5.38 -1.76 33.43
CA GLU A 959 -4.67 -0.53 33.81
C GLU A 959 -3.88 0.09 32.64
N GLN A 960 -3.24 -0.74 31.82
CA GLN A 960 -2.32 -0.24 30.78
C GLN A 960 -2.98 -0.07 29.42
N GLN A 961 -3.99 -0.88 29.09
CA GLN A 961 -4.66 -0.84 27.79
C GLN A 961 -5.99 -0.08 27.84
N LEU A 962 -6.87 -0.37 28.80
CA LEU A 962 -8.22 0.18 28.86
C LEU A 962 -8.36 1.52 29.61
N ALA A 963 -7.71 1.65 30.78
CA ALA A 963 -7.94 2.79 31.67
C ALA A 963 -7.65 4.14 30.98
N LYS A 964 -6.45 4.33 30.43
CA LYS A 964 -6.04 5.63 29.88
C LYS A 964 -6.91 6.09 28.70
N PRO A 965 -7.27 5.24 27.71
CA PRO A 965 -8.18 5.65 26.64
C PRO A 965 -9.59 6.00 27.14
N LEU A 966 -10.14 5.22 28.08
CA LEU A 966 -11.48 5.47 28.63
C LEU A 966 -11.53 6.78 29.40
N LEU A 967 -10.55 7.03 30.27
CA LEU A 967 -10.46 8.27 31.03
C LEU A 967 -10.43 9.49 30.10
N ARG A 968 -9.62 9.46 29.03
CA ARG A 968 -9.55 10.55 28.04
C ARG A 968 -10.89 10.86 27.37
N ILE A 969 -11.74 9.87 27.16
CA ILE A 969 -13.04 10.02 26.48
C ILE A 969 -14.11 10.50 27.46
N PHE A 970 -14.12 9.96 28.67
CA PHE A 970 -15.19 10.19 29.64
C PHE A 970 -14.94 11.36 30.59
N GLU A 971 -13.68 11.75 30.85
CA GLU A 971 -13.34 12.90 31.70
C GLU A 971 -13.96 14.22 31.22
N PRO A 972 -13.94 14.57 29.91
CA PRO A 972 -14.57 15.80 29.43
C PRO A 972 -16.09 15.89 29.63
N ILE A 973 -16.74 14.77 30.01
CA ILE A 973 -18.20 14.65 30.14
C ILE A 973 -18.59 14.51 31.61
N LEU A 974 -17.89 13.65 32.35
CA LEU A 974 -18.22 13.31 33.74
C LEU A 974 -17.45 14.15 34.77
N GLY A 975 -16.37 14.82 34.35
CA GLY A 975 -15.42 15.51 35.22
C GLY A 975 -14.25 14.61 35.68
N GLU A 976 -13.11 15.25 35.99
CA GLU A 976 -11.93 14.58 36.53
C GLU A 976 -12.23 13.92 37.89
N GLY A 977 -11.71 12.72 38.13
CA GLY A 977 -11.95 11.93 39.35
C GLY A 977 -13.25 11.11 39.36
N ARG A 978 -14.36 11.64 38.83
CA ARG A 978 -15.63 10.89 38.72
C ARG A 978 -15.55 9.78 37.67
N ALA A 979 -14.91 10.04 36.53
CA ALA A 979 -14.70 9.02 35.50
C ALA A 979 -13.87 7.83 36.04
N GLU A 980 -12.79 8.10 36.79
CA GLU A 980 -11.96 7.06 37.38
C GLU A 980 -12.70 6.23 38.44
N ALA A 981 -13.43 6.90 39.33
CA ALA A 981 -14.21 6.23 40.37
C ALA A 981 -15.28 5.32 39.77
N VAL A 982 -16.04 5.81 38.79
CA VAL A 982 -17.17 5.09 38.17
C VAL A 982 -16.70 3.94 37.29
N LEU A 983 -15.62 4.12 36.52
CA LEU A 983 -15.19 3.12 35.54
C LEU A 983 -14.20 2.10 36.12
N LEU A 984 -13.30 2.50 37.03
CA LEU A 984 -12.16 1.67 37.45
C LEU A 984 -12.19 1.22 38.91
N ARG A 985 -13.07 1.78 39.75
CA ARG A 985 -13.12 1.49 41.20
C ARG A 985 -14.51 1.05 41.71
N GLY A 986 -15.42 0.70 40.80
CA GLY A 986 -16.78 0.26 41.12
C GLY A 986 -16.92 -1.23 41.43
N ASP A 987 -18.12 -1.65 41.85
CA ASP A 987 -18.44 -3.04 42.21
C ASP A 987 -18.18 -4.04 41.07
N HIS A 988 -18.35 -3.62 39.82
CA HIS A 988 -18.07 -4.40 38.61
C HIS A 988 -16.61 -4.87 38.49
N THR A 989 -15.69 -4.20 39.19
CA THR A 989 -14.25 -4.57 39.23
C THR A 989 -13.87 -5.51 40.37
N ARG A 990 -14.79 -5.78 41.31
CA ARG A 990 -14.53 -6.62 42.49
C ARG A 990 -14.66 -8.10 42.21
N CYS A 991 -15.44 -8.49 41.20
CA CYS A 991 -15.58 -9.87 40.76
C CYS A 991 -14.39 -10.26 39.86
N LYS A 992 -13.45 -11.05 40.39
CA LYS A 992 -12.31 -11.57 39.63
C LYS A 992 -12.37 -13.09 39.57
N THR A 993 -12.35 -13.64 38.35
CA THR A 993 -12.19 -15.09 38.13
C THR A 993 -10.70 -15.37 37.93
N VAL A 994 -10.08 -16.14 38.82
CA VAL A 994 -8.67 -16.51 38.69
C VAL A 994 -8.59 -17.90 38.06
N LEU A 995 -8.10 -17.98 36.82
CA LEU A 995 -7.74 -19.24 36.19
C LEU A 995 -6.37 -19.70 36.71
N THR A 996 -6.27 -20.94 37.16
CA THR A 996 -4.99 -21.59 37.47
C THR A 996 -4.46 -22.30 36.22
N GLY A 997 -3.20 -22.05 35.86
CA GLY A 997 -2.56 -22.66 34.69
C GLY A 997 -2.39 -24.18 34.83
N LYS A 998 -2.32 -24.90 33.71
CA LYS A 998 -2.10 -26.36 33.69
C LYS A 998 -0.64 -26.77 33.75
N VAL A 999 0.28 -25.83 33.48
CA VAL A 999 1.71 -26.13 33.29
C VAL A 999 2.53 -25.38 34.33
N GLY A 1000 3.22 -26.15 35.16
CA GLY A 1000 4.17 -25.69 36.18
C GLY A 1000 4.61 -26.84 37.07
N GLY A 1001 5.87 -26.88 37.46
CA GLY A 1001 6.43 -27.99 38.25
C GLY A 1001 5.65 -28.29 39.53
N LEU A 1002 5.06 -27.27 40.17
CA LEU A 1002 4.23 -27.43 41.38
C LEU A 1002 2.78 -27.82 41.07
N LEU A 1003 2.22 -27.36 39.95
CA LEU A 1003 0.81 -27.58 39.56
C LEU A 1003 0.54 -29.03 39.16
N ALA A 1004 1.56 -29.75 38.66
CA ALA A 1004 1.48 -31.19 38.42
C ALA A 1004 1.20 -32.01 39.70
N PHE A 1005 1.56 -31.47 40.87
CA PHE A 1005 1.33 -32.09 42.18
C PHE A 1005 0.11 -31.52 42.91
N ALA A 1006 -0.62 -30.56 42.32
CA ALA A 1006 -1.78 -29.95 42.94
C ALA A 1006 -2.98 -30.91 42.90
N LYS A 1007 -3.49 -31.31 44.08
CA LYS A 1007 -4.69 -32.14 44.19
C LYS A 1007 -5.93 -31.25 44.07
N ARG A 1008 -6.70 -31.39 42.99
CA ARG A 1008 -7.94 -30.64 42.77
C ARG A 1008 -8.98 -31.09 43.80
N GLN A 1009 -9.27 -30.25 44.78
CA GLN A 1009 -10.31 -30.53 45.77
C GLN A 1009 -11.68 -30.16 45.18
N ASN A 1010 -12.69 -31.00 45.41
CA ASN A 1010 -14.05 -30.71 44.98
C ASN A 1010 -14.65 -29.63 45.87
N CYS A 1011 -15.43 -28.72 45.29
CA CYS A 1011 -16.14 -27.68 46.02
C CYS A 1011 -17.64 -27.76 45.74
N CYS A 1012 -18.46 -27.42 46.73
CA CYS A 1012 -19.91 -27.24 46.57
C CYS A 1012 -20.19 -26.13 45.54
N ILE A 1013 -21.03 -26.41 44.55
CA ILE A 1013 -21.40 -25.44 43.51
C ILE A 1013 -22.13 -24.22 44.11
N GLY A 1014 -23.00 -24.44 45.11
CA GLY A 1014 -23.83 -23.38 45.70
C GLY A 1014 -23.05 -22.39 46.57
N CYS A 1015 -22.19 -22.88 47.47
CA CYS A 1015 -21.52 -22.05 48.49
C CYS A 1015 -19.99 -22.08 48.45
N ARG A 1016 -19.38 -22.81 47.49
CA ARG A 1016 -17.92 -22.94 47.29
C ARG A 1016 -17.13 -23.57 48.45
N THR A 1017 -17.81 -24.15 49.44
CA THR A 1017 -17.14 -24.92 50.51
C THR A 1017 -16.49 -26.19 49.94
N VAL A 1018 -15.27 -26.47 50.37
CA VAL A 1018 -14.55 -27.70 50.00
C VAL A 1018 -15.30 -28.93 50.51
N LEU A 1019 -15.44 -29.94 49.65
CA LEU A 1019 -16.09 -31.21 49.92
C LEU A 1019 -15.07 -32.33 50.02
N SER A 1020 -15.30 -33.24 50.96
CA SER A 1020 -14.53 -34.49 51.10
C SER A 1020 -14.98 -35.58 50.12
N HIS A 1021 -16.15 -35.42 49.48
CA HIS A 1021 -16.74 -36.36 48.52
C HIS A 1021 -16.86 -35.73 47.12
N GLN A 1022 -17.29 -36.51 46.12
CA GLN A 1022 -17.40 -36.06 44.72
C GLN A 1022 -18.71 -35.36 44.35
N GLY A 1023 -19.69 -35.34 45.27
CA GLY A 1023 -21.02 -34.77 45.02
C GLY A 1023 -20.99 -33.29 44.66
N ALA A 1024 -21.97 -32.82 43.90
CA ALA A 1024 -22.05 -31.45 43.39
C ALA A 1024 -22.34 -30.39 44.46
N VAL A 1025 -23.15 -30.72 45.46
CA VAL A 1025 -23.66 -29.80 46.50
C VAL A 1025 -23.29 -30.29 47.90
N CYS A 1026 -23.14 -29.34 48.84
CA CYS A 1026 -23.01 -29.66 50.26
C CYS A 1026 -24.40 -29.89 50.87
N LYS A 1027 -24.43 -30.52 52.05
CA LYS A 1027 -25.66 -30.77 52.81
C LYS A 1027 -26.52 -29.53 53.04
N PHE A 1028 -25.90 -28.35 53.19
CA PHE A 1028 -26.62 -27.09 53.40
C PHE A 1028 -27.25 -26.51 52.13
N CYS A 1029 -26.70 -26.80 50.95
CA CYS A 1029 -27.22 -26.31 49.66
C CYS A 1029 -28.08 -27.35 48.93
N GLU A 1030 -28.27 -28.53 49.51
CA GLU A 1030 -28.99 -29.65 48.89
C GLU A 1030 -30.44 -29.31 48.55
N ALA A 1031 -31.12 -28.56 49.42
CA ALA A 1031 -32.48 -28.06 49.17
C ALA A 1031 -32.60 -27.18 47.91
N ARG A 1032 -31.49 -26.56 47.47
CA ARG A 1032 -31.39 -25.76 46.23
C ARG A 1032 -30.75 -26.53 45.07
N GLY A 1033 -30.59 -27.85 45.19
CA GLY A 1033 -29.94 -28.68 44.18
C GLY A 1033 -30.58 -28.57 42.79
N SER A 1034 -31.92 -28.58 42.72
CA SER A 1034 -32.66 -28.42 41.45
C SER A 1034 -32.41 -27.06 40.79
N GLU A 1035 -32.41 -25.97 41.56
CA GLU A 1035 -32.16 -24.61 41.06
C GLU A 1035 -30.73 -24.49 40.52
N LEU A 1036 -29.75 -25.04 41.25
CA LEU A 1036 -28.35 -25.05 40.85
C LEU A 1036 -28.13 -25.87 39.56
N TYR A 1037 -28.79 -27.03 39.44
CA TYR A 1037 -28.76 -27.84 38.23
C TYR A 1037 -29.35 -27.09 37.03
N GLN A 1038 -30.55 -26.50 37.19
CA GLN A 1038 -31.22 -25.70 36.14
C GLN A 1038 -30.34 -24.55 35.63
N LYS A 1039 -29.59 -23.89 36.53
CA LYS A 1039 -28.69 -22.80 36.17
C LYS A 1039 -27.50 -23.29 35.33
N GLU A 1040 -26.85 -24.37 35.76
CA GLU A 1040 -25.65 -24.89 35.07
C GLU A 1040 -25.99 -25.59 33.75
N VAL A 1041 -27.14 -26.25 33.64
CA VAL A 1041 -27.60 -26.87 32.38
C VAL A 1041 -27.99 -25.81 31.34
N SER A 1042 -28.58 -24.69 31.75
CA SER A 1042 -28.82 -23.56 30.85
C SER A 1042 -27.51 -22.99 30.30
N HIS A 1043 -26.44 -23.00 31.09
CA HIS A 1043 -25.12 -22.59 30.63
C HIS A 1043 -24.51 -23.59 29.63
N LEU A 1044 -24.64 -24.90 29.90
CA LEU A 1044 -24.22 -25.96 28.97
C LEU A 1044 -24.93 -25.81 27.61
N ASN A 1045 -26.25 -25.64 27.60
CA ASN A 1045 -27.03 -25.47 26.37
C ASN A 1045 -26.52 -24.29 25.51
N ALA A 1046 -26.17 -23.16 26.14
CA ALA A 1046 -25.61 -22.01 25.43
C ALA A 1046 -24.20 -22.28 24.87
N LEU A 1047 -23.41 -23.15 25.51
CA LEU A 1047 -22.10 -23.58 25.00
C LEU A 1047 -22.23 -24.55 23.83
N GLU A 1048 -23.18 -25.49 23.88
CA GLU A 1048 -23.47 -26.44 22.79
C GLU A 1048 -23.94 -25.73 21.51
N GLU A 1049 -24.86 -24.76 21.64
CA GLU A 1049 -25.32 -23.94 20.51
C GLU A 1049 -24.13 -23.20 19.87
N ARG A 1050 -23.29 -22.59 20.72
CA ARG A 1050 -22.10 -21.85 20.26
C ARG A 1050 -21.07 -22.77 19.60
N PHE A 1051 -20.83 -23.96 20.15
CA PHE A 1051 -19.93 -24.95 19.59
C PHE A 1051 -20.37 -25.32 18.16
N SER A 1052 -21.64 -25.68 18.00
CA SER A 1052 -22.22 -26.09 16.72
C SER A 1052 -22.11 -24.98 15.67
N ARG A 1053 -22.50 -23.74 16.02
CA ARG A 1053 -22.43 -22.59 15.11
C ARG A 1053 -21.01 -22.33 14.60
N LEU A 1054 -20.00 -22.42 15.47
CA LEU A 1054 -18.60 -22.15 15.11
C LEU A 1054 -18.01 -23.25 14.21
N TRP A 1055 -18.21 -24.52 14.55
CA TRP A 1055 -17.66 -25.63 13.77
C TRP A 1055 -18.34 -25.77 12.39
N THR A 1056 -19.66 -25.58 12.30
CA THR A 1056 -20.36 -25.57 11.01
C THR A 1056 -20.03 -24.33 10.18
N GLN A 1057 -19.70 -23.18 10.79
CA GLN A 1057 -19.15 -22.04 10.04
C GLN A 1057 -17.80 -22.36 9.41
N CYS A 1058 -16.95 -23.14 10.07
CA CYS A 1058 -15.68 -23.58 9.49
C CYS A 1058 -15.88 -24.46 8.24
N GLN A 1059 -16.85 -25.37 8.25
CA GLN A 1059 -17.19 -26.19 7.08
C GLN A 1059 -17.67 -25.33 5.90
N ARG A 1060 -18.56 -24.36 6.15
CA ARG A 1060 -19.01 -23.40 5.14
C ARG A 1060 -17.87 -22.55 4.57
N CYS A 1061 -16.95 -22.12 5.42
CA CYS A 1061 -15.77 -21.36 5.00
C CYS A 1061 -14.80 -22.21 4.17
N GLN A 1062 -14.65 -23.50 4.50
CA GLN A 1062 -13.82 -24.44 3.75
C GLN A 1062 -14.44 -24.82 2.40
N GLY A 1063 -15.77 -24.84 2.32
CA GLY A 1063 -16.52 -25.25 1.14
C GLY A 1063 -16.83 -26.75 1.05
N SER A 1064 -16.40 -27.55 2.03
CA SER A 1064 -16.70 -28.99 2.11
C SER A 1064 -17.43 -29.34 3.41
N LEU A 1065 -18.42 -30.24 3.30
CA LEU A 1065 -19.15 -30.80 4.45
C LEU A 1065 -18.65 -32.21 4.83
N HIS A 1066 -17.88 -32.86 3.96
CA HIS A 1066 -17.52 -34.26 4.06
C HIS A 1066 -16.02 -34.49 4.34
N GLU A 1067 -15.22 -33.43 4.34
CA GLU A 1067 -13.79 -33.49 4.63
C GLU A 1067 -13.44 -32.77 5.93
N ASP A 1068 -12.30 -33.13 6.52
CA ASP A 1068 -11.78 -32.47 7.70
C ASP A 1068 -11.43 -31.00 7.43
N VAL A 1069 -11.72 -30.15 8.42
CA VAL A 1069 -11.32 -28.73 8.45
C VAL A 1069 -9.87 -28.61 8.93
N ILE A 1070 -8.96 -28.18 8.05
CA ILE A 1070 -7.51 -28.08 8.33
C ILE A 1070 -7.04 -26.61 8.31
N CYS A 1071 -7.82 -25.72 8.91
CA CYS A 1071 -7.52 -24.30 8.95
C CYS A 1071 -6.79 -23.88 10.25
N THR A 1072 -5.60 -23.30 10.11
CA THR A 1072 -4.81 -22.73 11.23
C THR A 1072 -4.70 -21.20 11.20
N SER A 1073 -5.61 -20.55 10.48
CA SER A 1073 -5.59 -19.11 10.25
C SER A 1073 -5.58 -18.30 11.53
N ARG A 1074 -4.44 -17.65 11.80
CA ARG A 1074 -4.21 -16.82 13.00
C ARG A 1074 -4.94 -15.48 12.96
N ASP A 1075 -5.35 -15.05 11.76
CA ASP A 1075 -6.10 -13.81 11.55
C ASP A 1075 -7.62 -14.02 11.65
N CYS A 1076 -8.09 -15.27 11.65
CA CYS A 1076 -9.51 -15.58 11.78
C CYS A 1076 -9.94 -15.59 13.25
N PRO A 1077 -10.94 -14.79 13.67
CA PRO A 1077 -11.42 -14.80 15.06
C PRO A 1077 -12.04 -16.15 15.47
N ILE A 1078 -12.61 -16.89 14.50
CA ILE A 1078 -13.21 -18.21 14.75
C ILE A 1078 -12.15 -19.23 15.17
N PHE A 1079 -10.91 -19.10 14.71
CA PHE A 1079 -9.85 -20.08 14.97
C PHE A 1079 -9.57 -20.26 16.48
N TYR A 1080 -9.40 -19.15 17.21
CA TYR A 1080 -9.18 -19.21 18.66
C TYR A 1080 -10.48 -19.56 19.41
N MET A 1081 -11.59 -18.97 18.97
CA MET A 1081 -12.89 -19.13 19.63
C MET A 1081 -13.37 -20.59 19.62
N ARG A 1082 -13.25 -21.30 18.48
CA ARG A 1082 -13.67 -22.72 18.38
C ARG A 1082 -12.88 -23.64 19.29
N LYS A 1083 -11.57 -23.38 19.47
CA LYS A 1083 -10.73 -24.16 20.39
C LYS A 1083 -11.08 -23.86 21.85
N LYS A 1084 -11.35 -22.59 22.20
CA LYS A 1084 -11.78 -22.19 23.55
C LYS A 1084 -13.11 -22.83 23.93
N VAL A 1085 -14.13 -22.70 23.08
CA VAL A 1085 -15.48 -23.22 23.35
C VAL A 1085 -15.46 -24.74 23.53
N ARG A 1086 -14.61 -25.46 22.80
CA ARG A 1086 -14.40 -26.91 23.03
C ARG A 1086 -13.92 -27.22 24.45
N LYS A 1087 -13.02 -26.41 25.01
CA LYS A 1087 -12.53 -26.59 26.39
C LYS A 1087 -13.57 -26.18 27.43
N ASP A 1088 -14.25 -25.06 27.21
CA ASP A 1088 -15.33 -24.60 28.10
C ASP A 1088 -16.47 -25.64 28.17
N LEU A 1089 -16.81 -26.26 27.02
CA LEU A 1089 -17.83 -27.31 26.94
C LEU A 1089 -17.42 -28.58 27.70
N GLU A 1090 -16.18 -29.07 27.50
CA GLU A 1090 -15.64 -30.21 28.23
C GLU A 1090 -15.66 -29.97 29.75
N ASP A 1091 -15.20 -28.80 30.20
CA ASP A 1091 -15.17 -28.48 31.63
C ASP A 1091 -16.59 -28.39 32.23
N GLN A 1092 -17.57 -27.85 31.49
CA GLN A 1092 -18.96 -27.73 31.94
C GLN A 1092 -19.69 -29.08 31.94
N GLU A 1093 -19.43 -29.95 30.97
CA GLU A 1093 -19.97 -31.31 30.92
C GLU A 1093 -19.51 -32.13 32.13
N GLN A 1094 -18.21 -32.09 32.44
CA GLN A 1094 -17.63 -32.76 33.61
C GLN A 1094 -18.22 -32.23 34.93
N LEU A 1095 -18.56 -30.93 34.99
CA LEU A 1095 -19.21 -30.33 36.16
C LEU A 1095 -20.63 -30.89 36.37
N LEU A 1096 -21.40 -31.06 35.29
CA LEU A 1096 -22.77 -31.60 35.36
C LEU A 1096 -22.82 -33.08 35.71
N ARG A 1097 -21.81 -33.88 35.31
CA ARG A 1097 -21.69 -35.29 35.71
C ARG A 1097 -21.66 -35.50 37.23
N ARG A 1098 -21.34 -34.46 38.03
CA ARG A 1098 -21.36 -34.51 39.50
C ARG A 1098 -22.76 -34.65 40.12
N PHE A 1099 -23.83 -34.42 39.35
CA PHE A 1099 -25.22 -34.59 39.80
C PHE A 1099 -25.76 -36.03 39.61
N GLY A 1100 -24.97 -36.91 38.96
CA GLY A 1100 -25.40 -38.25 38.58
C GLY A 1100 -26.06 -38.30 37.20
N PRO A 1101 -26.17 -39.50 36.60
CA PRO A 1101 -26.82 -39.66 35.31
C PRO A 1101 -28.35 -39.53 35.43
N PRO A 1102 -29.05 -39.02 34.40
CA PRO A 1102 -30.50 -38.87 34.42
C PRO A 1102 -31.25 -40.22 34.35
N GLY A 1103 -30.55 -41.29 33.98
CA GLY A 1103 -31.02 -42.66 33.97
C GLY A 1103 -29.84 -43.60 33.73
N PRO A 1104 -29.93 -44.89 34.09
CA PRO A 1104 -28.88 -45.84 33.75
C PRO A 1104 -28.73 -46.08 32.21
N GLU A 1105 -27.57 -46.60 31.77
CA GLU A 1105 -27.19 -46.65 30.33
C GLU A 1105 -27.20 -48.08 29.75
N ALA A 1106 -27.53 -49.09 30.56
CA ALA A 1106 -27.26 -50.51 30.33
C ALA A 1106 -28.51 -51.43 30.40
N TRP A 1107 -29.69 -50.86 30.20
CA TRP A 1107 -30.99 -51.53 29.99
C TRP A 1107 -31.56 -50.97 28.69
#